data_AF-A0A0P0VJF3-F1
#
_entry.id   AF-A0A0P0VJF3-F1
#
_cell.length_a   1.000
_cell.length_b   1.000
_cell.length_c   1.000
_cell.angle_alpha   90.00
_cell.angle_beta   90.00
_cell.angle_gamma   90.00
#
_symmetry.space_group_name_H-M   'P 1'
#
loop_
_entity.id
_entity.type
_entity.pdbx_description
1 polymer ?
#
loop_
_entity_poly.entity_id
_entity_poly.type
_entity_poly.pdbx_seq_one_letter_code
_entity_poly.pdbx_strand_id
1 'polypeptide(L)'
;MDSLISSLSEGRGVYVMYFPTSFRIHAVVVNPFRNKELSPSFLEKQYRDACQALGSLHENITFLVDYHTSIDAGSKHVQRMLLEYRQQHPGPVIGVIECPKLQALKSAVRALDDFPCVTIPCNARDNNYQALGWQATAGRTSMQRCAASTQWFNERISLARYAHVPLGNFELDWLLFTADVFFSRALRDQQQVLWISDDGIPDLGGTYEGDTCFADEVIQPALTYPGAYRRVAVELKIHHLAVNSLLKSSQVDEMEGGPIGSFANDMPAGPNGTETEFDDATLCLPAFQVLKQLIQRCISDAVSSGNVFADAILQHLYRWLCSPRSKLHDPALHHLLHNVMKKVFALMLAEFRKLGANVIFANFSKIIIDTGKVDLLSARAYCDSLLKTLQTRDIFEWVELEPLHYWHSLLFMDQYNYGGIQAKMQNATSEGSSDGDNDIDIVSSWNIAEYLPKATQDHFVLIVSEFLYVPWKYMKEQVALRSTTRDETSCTPSITIMAAENLEVQVIGYLRDQISNYFADKLLRIVSDILHHFKGKGKSESVELTNREPDPHTHKGDAALEFIKHICAVLALDQNVQHDILRMRKNLLKLVRVKEFAPEAQFQDPCASFTLPNVICSYCNDCRDLDLCRDSTLQGQEWRCAVPQCGQPYHREQMENALLQVVRQRERLYHLQDLVCLRCRQVKAAHLSEQCSCGGAFRCKEESSQFLSKMRVFLNVAVSQKFELLQDVVQWILEVR
;
A
#
# COMPACT_ATOMS: atom_id res chain seq x y z
N MET A 1 1.98 -38.79 3.27
CA MET A 1 1.53 -37.41 3.53
C MET A 1 0.13 -37.35 2.98
N ASP A 2 -0.86 -37.11 3.82
CA ASP A 2 -2.26 -37.11 3.40
C ASP A 2 -2.82 -35.72 3.66
N SER A 3 -3.52 -35.14 2.69
CA SER A 3 -4.05 -33.77 2.81
C SER A 3 -5.54 -33.80 3.09
N LEU A 4 -5.97 -33.07 4.12
CA LEU A 4 -7.39 -32.85 4.43
C LEU A 4 -7.69 -31.36 4.29
N ILE A 5 -8.45 -31.01 3.26
CA ILE A 5 -8.93 -29.66 3.02
C ILE A 5 -10.37 -29.59 3.49
N SER A 6 -10.69 -28.62 4.34
CA SER A 6 -12.02 -28.45 4.91
C SER A 6 -12.46 -27.00 4.73
N SER A 7 -13.55 -26.81 3.97
CA SER A 7 -14.19 -25.51 3.81
C SER A 7 -15.66 -25.59 4.21
N LEU A 8 -16.05 -24.79 5.21
CA LEU A 8 -17.37 -24.80 5.83
C LEU A 8 -17.92 -23.38 5.87
N SER A 9 -19.18 -23.21 5.47
CA SER A 9 -19.89 -21.93 5.47
C SER A 9 -21.39 -22.16 5.69
N GLU A 10 -21.95 -21.60 6.77
CA GLU A 10 -23.41 -21.55 7.00
C GLU A 10 -24.14 -22.90 6.83
N GLY A 11 -23.62 -23.98 7.42
CA GLY A 11 -24.22 -25.32 7.30
C GLY A 11 -23.92 -26.06 5.99
N ARG A 12 -23.29 -25.40 5.03
CA ARG A 12 -22.77 -25.96 3.78
C ARG A 12 -21.27 -26.21 3.91
N GLY A 13 -20.72 -27.20 3.22
CA GLY A 13 -19.29 -27.46 3.28
C GLY A 13 -18.79 -28.54 2.34
N VAL A 14 -17.48 -28.61 2.21
CA VAL A 14 -16.77 -29.68 1.53
C VAL A 14 -15.58 -30.09 2.37
N TYR A 15 -15.45 -31.39 2.62
CA TYR A 15 -14.22 -32.01 3.09
C TYR A 15 -13.59 -32.75 1.91
N VAL A 16 -12.35 -32.44 1.57
CA VAL A 16 -11.60 -33.15 0.54
C VAL A 16 -10.39 -33.82 1.17
N MET A 17 -10.35 -35.15 1.04
CA MET A 17 -9.22 -35.97 1.47
C MET A 17 -8.41 -36.37 0.24
N TYR A 18 -7.13 -36.05 0.24
CA TYR A 18 -6.18 -36.50 -0.75
C TYR A 18 -5.22 -37.51 -0.11
N PHE A 19 -5.24 -38.73 -0.63
CA PHE A 19 -4.40 -39.85 -0.23
C PHE A 19 -3.46 -40.22 -1.39
N PRO A 20 -2.27 -39.59 -1.51
CA PRO A 20 -1.36 -39.82 -2.62
C PRO A 20 -0.92 -41.29 -2.73
N THR A 21 -0.65 -41.94 -1.59
CA THR A 21 -0.23 -43.35 -1.50
C THR A 21 -1.28 -44.34 -2.02
N SER A 22 -2.55 -43.98 -1.93
CA SER A 22 -3.69 -44.76 -2.44
C SER A 22 -4.14 -44.31 -3.83
N PHE A 23 -3.52 -43.26 -4.39
CA PHE A 23 -3.96 -42.59 -5.62
C PHE A 23 -5.46 -42.24 -5.58
N ARG A 24 -5.93 -41.65 -4.47
CA ARG A 24 -7.36 -41.35 -4.25
C ARG A 24 -7.59 -39.93 -3.77
N ILE A 25 -8.58 -39.27 -4.35
CA ILE A 25 -9.15 -38.02 -3.86
C ILE A 25 -10.64 -38.25 -3.57
N HIS A 26 -11.05 -37.97 -2.34
CA HIS A 26 -12.43 -38.18 -1.89
C HIS A 26 -13.01 -36.87 -1.38
N ALA A 27 -14.04 -36.38 -2.07
CA ALA A 27 -14.79 -35.20 -1.66
C ALA A 27 -16.09 -35.60 -0.95
N VAL A 28 -16.30 -35.05 0.25
CA VAL A 28 -17.51 -35.22 1.05
C VAL A 28 -18.21 -33.87 1.09
N VAL A 29 -19.30 -33.74 0.35
CA VAL A 29 -20.08 -32.52 0.21
C VAL A 29 -21.20 -32.52 1.24
N VAL A 30 -21.21 -31.52 2.11
CA VAL A 30 -22.30 -31.24 3.05
C VAL A 30 -23.20 -30.19 2.45
N ASN A 31 -24.41 -30.59 2.09
CA ASN A 31 -25.40 -29.69 1.52
C ASN A 31 -26.83 -30.04 2.01
N PRO A 32 -27.49 -29.14 2.77
CA PRO A 32 -28.85 -29.38 3.25
C PRO A 32 -29.89 -29.36 2.11
N PHE A 33 -29.63 -28.67 1.00
CA PHE A 33 -30.60 -28.46 -0.10
C PHE A 33 -30.61 -29.59 -1.15
N ARG A 34 -29.78 -30.64 -0.96
CA ARG A 34 -29.72 -31.87 -1.78
C ARG A 34 -29.47 -31.70 -3.29
N ASN A 35 -29.21 -30.49 -3.79
CA ASN A 35 -28.70 -30.31 -5.15
C ASN A 35 -27.28 -30.87 -5.26
N LYS A 36 -27.01 -31.66 -6.31
CA LYS A 36 -25.71 -32.28 -6.57
C LYS A 36 -25.13 -31.69 -7.86
N GLU A 37 -24.05 -30.91 -7.74
CA GLU A 37 -23.37 -30.27 -8.88
C GLU A 37 -21.99 -30.89 -9.14
N LEU A 38 -21.35 -31.49 -8.13
CA LEU A 38 -20.03 -32.09 -8.24
C LEU A 38 -20.14 -33.54 -8.73
N SER A 39 -19.35 -33.84 -9.76
CA SER A 39 -19.15 -35.19 -10.27
C SER A 39 -17.66 -35.57 -10.17
N PRO A 40 -17.33 -36.88 -10.05
CA PRO A 40 -15.95 -37.35 -10.09
C PRO A 40 -15.19 -36.86 -11.34
N SER A 41 -15.84 -36.90 -12.51
CA SER A 41 -15.27 -36.43 -13.78
C SER A 41 -14.99 -34.93 -13.79
N PHE A 42 -15.81 -34.12 -13.10
CA PHE A 42 -15.54 -32.68 -12.95
C PHE A 42 -14.29 -32.46 -12.10
N LEU A 43 -14.18 -33.15 -10.95
CA LEU A 43 -13.01 -33.05 -10.08
C LEU A 43 -11.73 -33.52 -10.79
N GLU A 44 -11.79 -34.62 -11.54
CA GLU A 44 -10.67 -35.11 -12.34
C GLU A 44 -10.17 -34.04 -13.32
N LYS A 45 -11.09 -33.41 -14.06
CA LYS A 45 -10.74 -32.32 -14.97
C LYS A 45 -10.10 -31.15 -14.22
N GLN A 46 -10.71 -30.67 -13.14
CA GLN A 46 -10.17 -29.53 -12.39
C GLN A 46 -8.82 -29.83 -11.74
N TYR A 47 -8.60 -31.06 -11.28
CA TYR A 47 -7.32 -31.50 -10.74
C TYR A 47 -6.25 -31.57 -11.83
N ARG A 48 -6.59 -32.11 -13.01
CA ARG A 48 -5.68 -32.13 -14.17
C ARG A 48 -5.27 -30.73 -14.59
N ASP A 49 -6.24 -29.81 -14.71
CA ASP A 49 -5.98 -28.42 -15.05
C ASP A 49 -5.06 -27.75 -14.01
N ALA A 50 -5.27 -28.04 -12.71
CA ALA A 50 -4.41 -27.53 -11.63
C ALA A 50 -2.98 -28.10 -11.67
N CYS A 51 -2.81 -29.40 -11.92
CA CYS A 51 -1.49 -30.02 -12.08
C CYS A 51 -0.73 -29.42 -13.26
N GLN A 52 -1.41 -29.22 -14.39
CA GLN A 52 -0.82 -28.59 -15.58
C GLN A 52 -0.34 -27.17 -15.29
N ALA A 53 -1.13 -26.38 -14.54
CA ALA A 53 -0.74 -25.03 -14.14
C ALA A 53 0.49 -25.01 -13.20
N LEU A 54 0.66 -26.04 -12.36
CA LEU A 54 1.79 -26.19 -11.45
C LEU A 54 3.01 -26.91 -12.08
N GLY A 55 2.88 -27.43 -13.31
CA GLY A 55 3.93 -28.22 -13.96
C GLY A 55 4.17 -29.61 -13.34
N SER A 56 3.20 -30.15 -12.59
CA SER A 56 3.32 -31.47 -11.94
C SER A 56 2.84 -32.61 -12.86
N LEU A 57 3.44 -33.81 -12.69
CA LEU A 57 3.08 -35.01 -13.44
C LEU A 57 1.72 -35.55 -13.00
N HIS A 58 0.93 -36.00 -13.97
CA HIS A 58 -0.40 -36.56 -13.72
C HIS A 58 -0.30 -38.03 -13.31
N GLU A 59 -0.66 -38.34 -12.07
CA GLU A 59 -0.86 -39.71 -11.60
C GLU A 59 -2.31 -40.15 -11.87
N ASN A 60 -2.54 -41.44 -12.13
CA ASN A 60 -3.88 -41.99 -12.31
C ASN A 60 -4.63 -42.04 -10.97
N ILE A 61 -5.24 -40.91 -10.59
CA ILE A 61 -5.98 -40.75 -9.33
C ILE A 61 -7.45 -41.12 -9.51
N THR A 62 -8.00 -41.86 -8.55
CA THR A 62 -9.42 -42.18 -8.46
C THR A 62 -10.16 -41.10 -7.68
N PHE A 63 -11.25 -40.57 -8.25
CA PHE A 63 -12.06 -39.51 -7.65
C PHE A 63 -13.39 -40.07 -7.13
N LEU A 64 -13.75 -39.73 -5.89
CA LEU A 64 -15.02 -40.12 -5.27
C LEU A 64 -15.73 -38.88 -4.71
N VAL A 65 -17.07 -38.84 -4.84
CA VAL A 65 -17.90 -37.74 -4.34
C VAL A 65 -19.10 -38.29 -3.59
N ASP A 66 -19.16 -38.01 -2.28
CA ASP A 66 -20.30 -38.37 -1.42
C ASP A 66 -21.04 -37.13 -0.93
N TYR A 67 -22.35 -37.26 -0.76
CA TYR A 67 -23.23 -36.17 -0.34
C TYR A 67 -23.91 -36.48 0.98
N HIS A 68 -23.83 -35.53 1.92
CA HIS A 68 -24.50 -35.59 3.22
C HIS A 68 -25.31 -34.32 3.47
N THR A 69 -26.37 -34.43 4.27
CA THR A 69 -27.30 -33.32 4.55
C THR A 69 -26.91 -32.49 5.78
N SER A 70 -26.02 -33.00 6.63
CA SER A 70 -25.58 -32.31 7.85
C SER A 70 -24.07 -32.42 8.04
N ILE A 71 -23.49 -31.42 8.72
CA ILE A 71 -22.06 -31.37 9.03
C ILE A 71 -21.66 -32.59 9.89
N ASP A 72 -22.48 -32.96 10.87
CA ASP A 72 -22.27 -34.16 11.70
C ASP A 72 -22.22 -35.47 10.91
N ALA A 73 -23.07 -35.61 9.88
CA ALA A 73 -23.04 -36.80 9.03
C ALA A 73 -21.78 -36.81 8.15
N GLY A 74 -21.38 -35.65 7.62
CA GLY A 74 -20.15 -35.49 6.86
C GLY A 74 -18.89 -35.77 7.69
N SER A 75 -18.79 -35.20 8.89
CA SER A 75 -17.66 -35.40 9.80
C SER A 75 -17.52 -36.86 10.26
N LYS A 76 -18.64 -37.53 10.56
CA LYS A 76 -18.65 -38.98 10.87
C LYS A 76 -18.21 -39.83 9.66
N HIS A 77 -18.54 -39.41 8.44
CA HIS A 77 -18.07 -40.09 7.23
C HIS A 77 -16.56 -39.93 7.05
N VAL A 78 -16.04 -38.71 7.20
CA VAL A 78 -14.59 -38.42 7.20
C VAL A 78 -13.86 -39.21 8.29
N GLN A 79 -14.41 -39.25 9.50
CA GLN A 79 -13.90 -40.06 10.61
C GLN A 79 -13.76 -41.53 10.22
N ARG A 80 -14.80 -42.12 9.62
CA ARG A 80 -14.77 -43.53 9.18
C ARG A 80 -13.70 -43.75 8.12
N MET A 81 -13.62 -42.88 7.12
CA MET A 81 -12.64 -42.96 6.03
C MET A 81 -11.19 -42.92 6.55
N LEU A 82 -10.89 -42.03 7.50
CA LEU A 82 -9.55 -41.95 8.11
C LEU A 82 -9.19 -43.22 8.90
N LEU A 83 -10.16 -43.79 9.63
CA LEU A 83 -9.96 -45.04 10.37
C LEU A 83 -9.72 -46.23 9.42
N GLU A 84 -10.50 -46.34 8.34
CA GLU A 84 -10.33 -47.37 7.32
C GLU A 84 -8.98 -47.26 6.61
N TYR A 85 -8.57 -46.04 6.25
CA TYR A 85 -7.28 -45.80 5.63
C TYR A 85 -6.11 -46.20 6.54
N ARG A 86 -6.19 -45.87 7.84
CA ARG A 86 -5.18 -46.29 8.84
C ARG A 86 -5.05 -47.82 8.92
N GLN A 87 -6.18 -48.54 8.88
CA GLN A 87 -6.18 -50.00 8.91
C GLN A 87 -5.49 -50.59 7.66
N GLN A 88 -5.63 -49.93 6.51
CA GLN A 88 -5.02 -50.36 5.25
C GLN A 88 -3.52 -50.00 5.16
N HIS A 89 -3.10 -48.92 5.82
CA HIS A 89 -1.73 -48.39 5.73
C HIS A 89 -1.10 -48.17 7.12
N PRO A 90 -0.48 -49.18 7.74
CA PRO A 90 0.09 -49.09 9.09
C PRO A 90 1.43 -48.31 9.18
N GLY A 91 1.82 -47.58 8.13
CA GLY A 91 3.07 -46.82 8.09
C GLY A 91 2.99 -45.44 8.77
N PRO A 92 4.12 -44.70 8.83
CA PRO A 92 4.12 -43.34 9.33
C PRO A 92 3.32 -42.42 8.39
N VAL A 93 2.28 -41.79 8.94
CA VAL A 93 1.40 -40.88 8.22
C VAL A 93 1.45 -39.51 8.88
N ILE A 94 1.43 -38.45 8.07
CA ILE A 94 1.31 -37.06 8.52
C ILE A 94 0.09 -36.45 7.83
N GLY A 95 -0.77 -35.83 8.63
CA GLY A 95 -1.94 -35.10 8.17
C GLY A 95 -1.57 -33.65 7.83
N VAL A 96 -1.86 -33.23 6.61
CA VAL A 96 -1.67 -31.85 6.15
C VAL A 96 -3.04 -31.21 6.03
N ILE A 97 -3.37 -30.33 6.97
CA ILE A 97 -4.75 -29.85 7.16
C ILE A 97 -4.86 -28.40 6.71
N GLU A 98 -5.78 -28.11 5.81
CA GLU A 98 -6.17 -26.74 5.46
C GLU A 98 -7.58 -26.49 5.99
N CYS A 99 -7.68 -25.79 7.13
CA CYS A 99 -8.96 -25.51 7.78
C CYS A 99 -8.87 -24.24 8.64
N PRO A 100 -9.80 -23.28 8.50
CA PRO A 100 -9.81 -22.06 9.32
C PRO A 100 -10.05 -22.34 10.82
N LYS A 101 -10.78 -23.41 11.15
CA LYS A 101 -11.14 -23.78 12.53
C LYS A 101 -10.62 -25.18 12.87
N LEU A 102 -9.31 -25.33 12.91
CA LEU A 102 -8.64 -26.62 13.16
C LEU A 102 -9.14 -27.32 14.43
N GLN A 103 -9.33 -26.59 15.53
CA GLN A 103 -9.81 -27.18 16.79
C GLN A 103 -11.23 -27.75 16.67
N ALA A 104 -12.12 -27.06 15.94
CA ALA A 104 -13.47 -27.55 15.68
C ALA A 104 -13.47 -28.77 14.75
N LEU A 105 -12.54 -28.82 13.79
CA LEU A 105 -12.36 -30.00 12.94
C LEU A 105 -11.85 -31.21 13.74
N LYS A 106 -10.86 -31.02 14.61
CA LYS A 106 -10.33 -32.08 15.48
C LYS A 106 -11.37 -32.59 16.48
N SER A 107 -12.21 -31.71 17.02
CA SER A 107 -13.28 -32.14 17.92
C SER A 107 -14.35 -32.97 17.21
N ALA A 108 -14.65 -32.65 15.95
CA ALA A 108 -15.61 -33.38 15.12
C ALA A 108 -15.03 -34.68 14.53
N VAL A 109 -13.73 -34.70 14.19
CA VAL A 109 -13.02 -35.81 13.55
C VAL A 109 -11.84 -36.22 14.42
N ARG A 110 -12.13 -36.99 15.47
CA ARG A 110 -11.15 -37.47 16.46
C ARG A 110 -10.05 -38.37 15.89
N ALA A 111 -10.28 -38.99 14.73
CA ALA A 111 -9.26 -39.76 14.02
C ALA A 111 -8.06 -38.89 13.62
N LEU A 112 -8.17 -37.56 13.63
CA LEU A 112 -7.03 -36.68 13.39
C LEU A 112 -6.05 -36.60 14.57
N ASP A 113 -6.50 -36.88 15.80
CA ASP A 113 -5.63 -36.85 17.00
C ASP A 113 -4.60 -38.00 16.98
N ASP A 114 -4.86 -39.01 16.16
CA ASP A 114 -4.05 -40.20 15.94
C ASP A 114 -2.86 -39.98 14.98
N PHE A 115 -2.82 -38.84 14.28
CA PHE A 115 -1.77 -38.50 13.31
C PHE A 115 -1.04 -37.21 13.73
N PRO A 116 0.30 -37.11 13.54
CA PRO A 116 0.95 -35.81 13.54
C PRO A 116 0.31 -34.94 12.44
N CYS A 117 -0.07 -33.72 12.79
CA CYS A 117 -0.76 -32.81 11.89
C CYS A 117 0.04 -31.52 11.70
N VAL A 118 0.12 -31.04 10.46
CA VAL A 118 0.63 -29.71 10.12
C VAL A 118 -0.46 -28.93 9.39
N THR A 119 -0.50 -27.63 9.62
CA THR A 119 -1.58 -26.78 9.10
C THR A 119 -1.11 -25.94 7.92
N ILE A 120 -1.86 -25.97 6.82
CA ILE A 120 -1.70 -25.04 5.70
C ILE A 120 -2.53 -23.78 6.02
N PRO A 121 -1.97 -22.57 5.86
CA PRO A 121 -2.75 -21.34 5.94
C PRO A 121 -3.91 -21.34 4.94
N CYS A 122 -5.12 -21.08 5.41
CA CYS A 122 -6.32 -21.00 4.57
C CYS A 122 -6.58 -19.56 4.11
N ASN A 123 -7.12 -19.39 2.90
CA ASN A 123 -7.67 -18.11 2.47
C ASN A 123 -9.13 -18.02 2.95
N ALA A 124 -9.48 -16.97 3.69
CA ALA A 124 -10.82 -16.80 4.24
C ALA A 124 -11.88 -16.68 3.13
N ARG A 125 -11.49 -16.13 1.97
CA ARG A 125 -12.34 -16.02 0.77
C ARG A 125 -12.87 -17.38 0.31
N ASP A 126 -12.12 -18.45 0.51
CA ASP A 126 -12.48 -19.79 0.04
C ASP A 126 -13.70 -20.36 0.79
N ASN A 127 -14.03 -19.79 1.96
CA ASN A 127 -15.20 -20.15 2.77
C ASN A 127 -16.44 -19.27 2.50
N ASN A 128 -16.37 -18.32 1.57
CA ASN A 128 -17.50 -17.42 1.26
C ASN A 128 -18.31 -17.96 0.09
N TYR A 129 -19.19 -18.91 0.37
CA TYR A 129 -20.03 -19.55 -0.64
C TYR A 129 -21.16 -18.66 -1.12
N GLN A 130 -21.21 -18.43 -2.44
CA GLN A 130 -22.37 -17.85 -3.10
C GLN A 130 -23.63 -18.71 -2.91
N ALA A 131 -24.81 -18.15 -3.14
CA ALA A 131 -26.07 -18.89 -3.02
C ALA A 131 -26.17 -20.03 -4.06
N LEU A 132 -25.69 -19.82 -5.28
CA LEU A 132 -25.74 -20.77 -6.40
C LEU A 132 -24.31 -21.05 -6.91
N GLY A 133 -24.08 -22.25 -7.45
CA GLY A 133 -22.80 -22.62 -8.08
C GLY A 133 -21.61 -22.77 -7.12
N TRP A 134 -21.83 -22.65 -5.81
CA TRP A 134 -20.77 -22.70 -4.81
C TRP A 134 -20.04 -24.06 -4.79
N GLN A 135 -20.73 -25.15 -5.11
CA GLN A 135 -20.13 -26.49 -5.12
C GLN A 135 -19.06 -26.60 -6.22
N ALA A 136 -19.33 -26.08 -7.41
CA ALA A 136 -18.38 -26.10 -8.51
C ALA A 136 -17.14 -25.24 -8.19
N THR A 137 -17.34 -24.07 -7.60
CA THR A 137 -16.24 -23.19 -7.16
C THR A 137 -15.42 -23.83 -6.04
N ALA A 138 -16.08 -24.36 -5.00
CA ALA A 138 -15.42 -25.06 -3.90
C ALA A 138 -14.64 -26.28 -4.39
N GLY A 139 -15.24 -27.10 -5.26
CA GLY A 139 -14.58 -28.25 -5.86
C GLY A 139 -13.35 -27.86 -6.68
N ARG A 140 -13.44 -26.81 -7.51
CA ARG A 140 -12.28 -26.28 -8.24
C ARG A 140 -11.16 -25.85 -7.29
N THR A 141 -11.47 -25.02 -6.29
CA THR A 141 -10.49 -24.53 -5.32
C THR A 141 -9.86 -25.70 -4.56
N SER A 142 -10.65 -26.66 -4.07
CA SER A 142 -10.11 -27.84 -3.38
C SER A 142 -9.18 -28.66 -4.26
N MET A 143 -9.47 -28.83 -5.56
CA MET A 143 -8.56 -29.55 -6.46
C MET A 143 -7.24 -28.79 -6.66
N GLN A 144 -7.28 -27.46 -6.78
CA GLN A 144 -6.07 -26.64 -6.83
C GLN A 144 -5.23 -26.79 -5.57
N ARG A 145 -5.87 -26.80 -4.38
CA ARG A 145 -5.20 -27.02 -3.09
C ARG A 145 -4.63 -28.44 -2.97
N CYS A 146 -5.36 -29.46 -3.42
CA CYS A 146 -4.84 -30.84 -3.46
C CYS A 146 -3.61 -30.96 -4.34
N ALA A 147 -3.60 -30.32 -5.51
CA ALA A 147 -2.46 -30.35 -6.42
C ALA A 147 -1.24 -29.61 -5.84
N ALA A 148 -1.47 -28.51 -5.12
CA ALA A 148 -0.41 -27.71 -4.49
C ALA A 148 0.12 -28.29 -3.16
N SER A 149 -0.63 -29.15 -2.48
CA SER A 149 -0.31 -29.55 -1.09
C SER A 149 1.03 -30.28 -0.96
N THR A 150 1.37 -31.15 -1.93
CA THR A 150 2.63 -31.89 -1.92
C THR A 150 3.83 -30.96 -2.13
N GLN A 151 3.71 -30.00 -3.05
CA GLN A 151 4.74 -28.97 -3.25
C GLN A 151 4.92 -28.13 -1.99
N TRP A 152 3.81 -27.62 -1.43
CA TRP A 152 3.82 -26.84 -0.19
C TRP A 152 4.50 -27.60 0.95
N PHE A 153 4.23 -28.90 1.11
CA PHE A 153 4.82 -29.69 2.17
C PHE A 153 6.34 -29.88 2.00
N ASN A 154 6.80 -30.11 0.78
CA ASN A 154 8.23 -30.21 0.48
C ASN A 154 8.96 -28.87 0.70
N GLU A 155 8.34 -27.76 0.32
CA GLU A 155 8.83 -26.40 0.62
C GLU A 155 8.90 -26.18 2.13
N ARG A 156 7.86 -26.61 2.88
CA ARG A 156 7.82 -26.49 4.34
C ARG A 156 8.90 -27.33 5.03
N ILE A 157 9.22 -28.53 4.53
CA ILE A 157 10.35 -29.34 5.01
C ILE A 157 11.68 -28.62 4.75
N SER A 158 11.83 -28.01 3.58
CA SER A 158 13.05 -27.29 3.21
C SER A 158 13.25 -26.06 4.11
N LEU A 159 12.16 -25.34 4.40
CA LEU A 159 12.16 -24.25 5.38
C LEU A 159 12.52 -24.75 6.79
N ALA A 160 11.94 -25.87 7.24
CA ALA A 160 12.25 -26.47 8.54
C ALA A 160 13.73 -26.81 8.70
N ARG A 161 14.35 -27.32 7.62
CA ARG A 161 15.79 -27.61 7.56
C ARG A 161 16.62 -26.34 7.63
N TYR A 162 16.24 -25.31 6.87
CA TYR A 162 16.96 -24.03 6.86
C TYR A 162 16.86 -23.30 8.20
N ALA A 163 15.64 -23.18 8.73
CA ALA A 163 15.39 -22.50 10.00
C ALA A 163 15.87 -23.30 11.22
N HIS A 164 16.20 -24.58 11.06
CA HIS A 164 16.42 -25.52 12.17
C HIS A 164 15.26 -25.49 13.19
N VAL A 165 14.02 -25.57 12.70
CA VAL A 165 12.80 -25.60 13.53
C VAL A 165 11.99 -26.82 13.15
N PRO A 166 11.41 -27.56 14.12
CA PRO A 166 10.49 -28.65 13.81
C PRO A 166 9.32 -28.20 12.94
N LEU A 167 8.98 -29.01 11.92
CA LEU A 167 7.98 -28.69 10.90
C LEU A 167 6.63 -28.20 11.46
N GLY A 168 6.19 -28.76 12.58
CA GLY A 168 4.91 -28.44 13.20
C GLY A 168 4.89 -27.17 14.06
N ASN A 169 6.04 -26.52 14.28
CA ASN A 169 6.17 -25.37 15.16
C ASN A 169 6.11 -24.03 14.44
N PHE A 170 6.06 -24.02 13.09
CA PHE A 170 5.92 -22.78 12.35
C PHE A 170 4.54 -22.16 12.54
N GLU A 171 4.53 -20.87 12.83
CA GLU A 171 3.32 -20.06 12.78
C GLU A 171 2.81 -19.85 11.34
N LEU A 172 1.64 -19.25 11.21
CA LEU A 172 1.04 -18.90 9.92
C LEU A 172 1.98 -18.00 9.13
N ASP A 173 2.52 -16.98 9.79
CA ASP A 173 3.50 -16.06 9.24
C ASP A 173 4.91 -16.55 9.55
N TRP A 174 5.37 -17.50 8.73
CA TRP A 174 6.66 -18.13 8.94
C TRP A 174 7.83 -17.15 8.78
N LEU A 175 7.65 -16.03 8.07
CA LEU A 175 8.69 -15.03 7.86
C LEU A 175 9.02 -14.31 9.17
N LEU A 176 8.02 -13.79 9.87
CA LEU A 176 8.20 -13.17 11.19
C LEU A 176 8.77 -14.19 12.17
N PHE A 177 8.16 -15.38 12.22
CA PHE A 177 8.59 -16.44 13.12
C PHE A 177 10.05 -16.84 12.88
N THR A 178 10.47 -16.99 11.62
CA THR A 178 11.85 -17.40 11.31
C THR A 178 12.83 -16.27 11.61
N ALA A 179 12.47 -15.02 11.33
CA ALA A 179 13.26 -13.85 11.68
C ALA A 179 13.44 -13.73 13.21
N ASP A 180 12.38 -13.93 13.99
CA ASP A 180 12.45 -13.96 15.47
C ASP A 180 13.35 -15.09 15.99
N VAL A 181 13.23 -16.29 15.41
CA VAL A 181 14.09 -17.43 15.77
C VAL A 181 15.55 -17.14 15.44
N PHE A 182 15.83 -16.57 14.27
CA PHE A 182 17.20 -16.22 13.88
C PHE A 182 17.78 -15.10 14.73
N PHE A 183 16.99 -14.07 15.01
CA PHE A 183 17.44 -12.95 15.81
C PHE A 183 17.62 -13.33 17.27
N SER A 184 16.70 -14.08 17.88
CA SER A 184 16.86 -14.60 19.25
C SER A 184 18.12 -15.46 19.41
N ARG A 185 18.43 -16.32 18.44
CA ARG A 185 19.67 -17.11 18.43
C ARG A 185 20.90 -16.23 18.33
N ALA A 186 20.90 -15.26 17.41
CA ALA A 186 22.00 -14.33 17.23
C ALA A 186 22.25 -13.45 18.47
N LEU A 187 21.17 -12.96 19.10
CA LEU A 187 21.24 -12.19 20.36
C LEU A 187 21.81 -13.05 21.50
N ARG A 188 21.35 -14.29 21.62
CA ARG A 188 21.85 -15.23 22.62
C ARG A 188 23.32 -15.58 22.42
N ASP A 189 23.76 -15.77 21.19
CA ASP A 189 25.17 -16.01 20.86
C ASP A 189 26.06 -14.83 21.29
N GLN A 190 25.50 -13.60 21.28
CA GLN A 190 26.14 -12.38 21.77
C GLN A 190 25.85 -12.10 23.26
N GLN A 191 25.35 -13.09 24.00
CA GLN A 191 25.04 -13.01 25.44
C GLN A 191 24.06 -11.86 25.81
N GLN A 192 23.19 -11.47 24.88
CA GLN A 192 22.16 -10.47 25.15
C GLN A 192 20.90 -11.13 25.74
N VAL A 193 20.20 -10.38 26.58
CA VAL A 193 18.90 -10.77 27.14
C VAL A 193 17.82 -10.53 26.09
N LEU A 194 16.85 -11.45 25.99
CA LEU A 194 15.74 -11.36 25.04
C LEU A 194 14.56 -10.63 25.68
N TRP A 195 13.91 -9.73 24.95
CA TRP A 195 12.72 -8.96 25.36
C TRP A 195 11.43 -9.51 24.74
N ILE A 196 11.29 -10.84 24.71
CA ILE A 196 10.18 -11.52 24.02
C ILE A 196 8.84 -11.11 24.62
N SER A 197 7.89 -10.76 23.76
CA SER A 197 6.52 -10.40 24.14
C SER A 197 5.47 -10.87 23.14
N ASP A 198 4.27 -11.14 23.63
CA ASP A 198 3.11 -11.50 22.82
C ASP A 198 2.24 -10.28 22.44
N ASP A 199 2.44 -9.15 23.13
CA ASP A 199 1.56 -7.97 23.06
C ASP A 199 2.14 -6.84 22.20
N GLY A 200 3.25 -7.09 21.49
CA GLY A 200 3.94 -6.08 20.67
C GLY A 200 4.63 -4.99 21.49
N ILE A 201 4.84 -5.21 22.78
CA ILE A 201 5.57 -4.31 23.68
C ILE A 201 6.79 -5.05 24.19
N PRO A 202 8.02 -4.57 23.99
CA PRO A 202 9.22 -5.27 24.43
C PRO A 202 9.26 -5.44 25.96
N ASP A 203 9.54 -6.64 26.45
CA ASP A 203 9.74 -6.89 27.89
C ASP A 203 11.14 -6.46 28.32
N LEU A 204 11.22 -5.31 28.98
CA LEU A 204 12.47 -4.69 29.40
C LEU A 204 12.66 -4.76 30.93
N GLY A 205 11.99 -5.70 31.60
CA GLY A 205 12.26 -6.03 33.01
C GLY A 205 11.72 -5.01 34.02
N GLY A 206 10.70 -4.24 33.65
CA GLY A 206 10.01 -3.30 34.55
C GLY A 206 10.67 -1.92 34.69
N THR A 207 11.76 -1.63 33.99
CA THR A 207 12.29 -0.26 33.85
C THR A 207 11.36 0.67 33.08
N TYR A 208 10.38 0.12 32.38
CA TYR A 208 9.36 0.85 31.64
C TYR A 208 8.22 1.29 32.57
N GLU A 209 8.37 2.45 33.21
CA GLU A 209 7.25 3.19 33.81
C GLU A 209 6.52 4.08 32.77
N GLY A 210 7.07 4.22 31.56
CA GLY A 210 6.48 4.97 30.45
C GLY A 210 5.64 4.09 29.54
N ASP A 211 4.32 4.12 29.75
CA ASP A 211 3.32 4.39 28.71
C ASP A 211 3.78 3.98 27.28
N THR A 212 3.55 2.73 26.87
CA THR A 212 4.18 2.07 25.70
C THR A 212 3.41 2.14 24.38
N CYS A 213 2.21 2.75 24.35
CA CYS A 213 1.42 2.92 23.11
C CYS A 213 2.07 3.79 22.02
N PHE A 214 3.23 4.40 22.26
CA PHE A 214 3.56 5.68 21.65
C PHE A 214 4.58 5.62 20.52
N ALA A 215 5.45 4.63 20.56
CA ALA A 215 6.67 4.72 19.80
C ALA A 215 6.39 4.53 18.30
N ASP A 216 5.62 3.53 17.88
CA ASP A 216 5.72 3.04 16.49
C ASP A 216 5.11 3.93 15.38
N GLU A 217 4.54 5.11 15.72
CA GLU A 217 4.08 6.08 14.71
C GLU A 217 5.27 6.76 14.02
N VAL A 218 5.75 6.09 13.00
CA VAL A 218 6.81 6.63 12.16
C VAL A 218 6.22 7.29 10.92
N ILE A 219 6.44 8.61 10.79
CA ILE A 219 6.01 9.36 9.60
C ILE A 219 6.94 9.01 8.44
N GLN A 220 6.44 8.20 7.50
CA GLN A 220 7.13 7.91 6.25
C GLN A 220 7.30 9.19 5.41
N PRO A 221 8.49 9.44 4.83
CA PRO A 221 8.70 10.61 3.99
C PRO A 221 7.94 10.45 2.67
N ALA A 222 7.05 11.40 2.37
CA ALA A 222 6.42 11.54 1.08
C ALA A 222 6.70 12.96 0.54
N LEU A 223 7.52 13.03 -0.51
CA LEU A 223 7.82 14.27 -1.21
C LEU A 223 6.95 14.33 -2.45
N THR A 224 6.09 15.33 -2.52
CA THR A 224 5.20 15.56 -3.66
C THR A 224 5.45 16.96 -4.19
N TYR A 225 5.72 17.06 -5.50
CA TYR A 225 5.85 18.31 -6.21
C TYR A 225 4.73 18.37 -7.26
N PRO A 226 3.59 19.01 -6.95
CA PRO A 226 2.49 19.13 -7.89
C PRO A 226 2.91 19.96 -9.11
N GLY A 227 2.55 19.49 -10.30
CA GLY A 227 2.94 20.17 -11.54
C GLY A 227 2.47 19.48 -12.81
N ALA A 228 2.65 20.19 -13.93
CA ALA A 228 2.52 19.63 -15.27
C ALA A 228 3.91 19.34 -15.86
N TYR A 229 4.21 18.05 -16.00
CA TYR A 229 5.46 17.56 -16.56
C TYR A 229 5.22 17.16 -18.01
N ARG A 230 5.65 18.03 -18.93
CA ARG A 230 5.42 17.87 -20.38
C ARG A 230 6.54 17.10 -21.09
N ARG A 231 7.57 16.70 -20.34
CA ARG A 231 8.69 15.86 -20.79
C ARG A 231 8.49 14.45 -20.27
N VAL A 232 9.28 13.50 -20.77
CA VAL A 232 9.14 12.10 -20.41
C VAL A 232 9.50 11.92 -18.94
N ALA A 233 8.52 11.49 -18.15
CA ALA A 233 8.71 11.09 -16.76
C ALA A 233 8.82 9.56 -16.66
N VAL A 234 9.52 9.06 -15.66
CA VAL A 234 9.66 7.63 -15.37
C VAL A 234 9.33 7.35 -13.91
N GLU A 235 8.55 6.30 -13.68
CA GLU A 235 8.24 5.74 -12.37
C GLU A 235 9.20 4.59 -12.07
N LEU A 236 9.98 4.74 -11.01
CA LEU A 236 10.97 3.78 -10.51
C LEU A 236 10.46 3.17 -9.20
N LYS A 237 10.42 1.84 -9.12
CA LYS A 237 10.17 1.11 -7.88
C LYS A 237 11.48 0.92 -7.13
N ILE A 238 11.45 1.11 -5.81
CA ILE A 238 12.60 0.92 -4.93
C ILE A 238 12.50 -0.45 -4.27
N HIS A 239 13.57 -1.23 -4.37
CA HIS A 239 13.71 -2.51 -3.67
C HIS A 239 14.84 -2.45 -2.65
N HIS A 240 14.73 -3.26 -1.59
CA HIS A 240 15.78 -3.48 -0.59
C HIS A 240 16.31 -2.22 0.15
N LEU A 241 15.56 -1.13 0.18
CA LEU A 241 15.96 0.10 0.90
C LEU A 241 16.31 -0.17 2.37
N ALA A 242 15.46 -0.93 3.08
CA ALA A 242 15.67 -1.26 4.48
C ALA A 242 16.94 -2.11 4.71
N VAL A 243 17.18 -3.10 3.84
CA VAL A 243 18.39 -3.95 3.89
C VAL A 243 19.63 -3.10 3.66
N ASN A 244 19.63 -2.27 2.61
CA ASN A 244 20.73 -1.36 2.32
C ASN A 244 21.01 -0.42 3.49
N SER A 245 19.98 0.23 4.02
CA SER A 245 20.10 1.17 5.14
C SER A 245 20.67 0.50 6.39
N LEU A 246 20.23 -0.71 6.74
CA LEU A 246 20.81 -1.44 7.88
C LEU A 246 22.31 -1.70 7.68
N LEU A 247 22.72 -2.15 6.50
CA LEU A 247 24.12 -2.50 6.22
C LEU A 247 25.03 -1.28 6.10
N LYS A 248 24.52 -0.20 5.51
CA LYS A 248 25.25 1.05 5.28
C LYS A 248 25.11 2.06 6.42
N SER A 249 24.39 1.73 7.48
CA SER A 249 24.21 2.55 8.70
C SER A 249 25.50 3.23 9.16
N SER A 250 26.57 2.47 9.42
CA SER A 250 27.87 3.02 9.83
C SER A 250 28.47 4.06 8.86
N GLN A 251 28.27 3.90 7.55
CA GLN A 251 28.77 4.87 6.56
C GLN A 251 27.94 6.16 6.56
N VAL A 252 26.63 6.04 6.77
CA VAL A 252 25.73 7.20 6.89
C VAL A 252 26.15 8.06 8.09
N ASP A 253 26.53 7.44 9.20
CA ASP A 253 26.99 8.13 10.43
C ASP A 253 28.28 8.91 10.19
N GLU A 254 29.23 8.31 9.47
CA GLU A 254 30.49 8.95 9.10
C GLU A 254 30.27 10.17 8.19
N MET A 255 29.31 10.10 7.26
CA MET A 255 29.00 11.19 6.33
C MET A 255 28.38 12.42 7.02
N GLU A 256 27.63 12.22 8.09
CA GLU A 256 27.00 13.32 8.85
C GLU A 256 27.89 13.87 9.98
N GLY A 257 28.98 13.17 10.31
CA GLY A 257 29.94 13.62 11.34
C GLY A 257 29.53 13.27 12.78
N GLY A 258 28.72 12.23 13.00
CA GLY A 258 28.36 11.77 14.34
C GLY A 258 27.37 10.59 14.34
N PRO A 259 27.34 9.78 15.42
CA PRO A 259 26.48 8.60 15.51
C PRO A 259 24.99 8.99 15.51
N ILE A 260 24.14 8.14 14.90
CA ILE A 260 22.71 8.38 14.63
C ILE A 260 21.91 8.93 15.83
N GLY A 261 22.26 8.55 17.06
CA GLY A 261 21.57 9.01 18.26
C GLY A 261 21.75 10.50 18.58
N SER A 262 22.84 11.14 18.11
CA SER A 262 23.21 12.47 18.60
C SER A 262 22.37 13.62 18.01
N PHE A 263 21.75 13.43 16.84
CA PHE A 263 21.02 14.50 16.14
C PHE A 263 19.52 14.58 16.47
N ALA A 264 19.01 13.73 17.38
CA ALA A 264 17.60 13.77 17.73
C ALA A 264 17.19 15.05 18.49
N ASN A 265 18.12 15.86 19.01
CA ASN A 265 17.77 17.13 19.68
C ASN A 265 18.82 18.23 19.44
N ASP A 266 18.57 19.11 18.47
CA ASP A 266 19.13 20.46 18.43
C ASP A 266 18.51 21.30 19.56
N MET A 267 18.93 21.07 20.81
CA MET A 267 18.73 22.04 21.89
C MET A 267 19.87 21.92 22.92
N PRO A 268 20.59 23.01 23.25
CA PRO A 268 21.67 22.95 24.24
C PRO A 268 21.08 22.70 25.62
N ALA A 269 21.55 21.63 26.27
CA ALA A 269 21.16 21.22 27.61
C ALA A 269 21.30 22.37 28.63
N GLY A 270 20.17 22.80 29.18
CA GLY A 270 20.14 23.52 30.45
C GLY A 270 20.42 22.54 31.61
N PRO A 271 21.08 22.97 32.70
CA PRO A 271 21.65 22.08 33.72
C PRO A 271 20.64 21.29 34.58
N ASN A 272 19.33 21.38 34.33
CA ASN A 272 18.29 20.74 35.15
C ASN A 272 17.31 19.85 34.33
N GLY A 273 17.71 19.37 33.15
CA GLY A 273 16.92 18.39 32.40
C GLY A 273 17.04 16.99 33.00
N THR A 274 15.91 16.43 33.45
CA THR A 274 15.78 15.08 33.99
C THR A 274 16.27 14.02 33.00
N GLU A 275 17.24 13.21 33.45
CA GLU A 275 18.01 12.24 32.65
C GLU A 275 17.20 11.07 32.05
N THR A 276 15.86 11.05 32.14
CA THR A 276 15.06 9.84 31.88
C THR A 276 14.50 9.69 30.46
N GLU A 277 14.53 10.72 29.61
CA GLU A 277 14.16 10.61 28.17
C GLU A 277 15.38 10.52 27.25
N PHE A 278 16.59 10.60 27.82
CA PHE A 278 17.82 10.50 27.07
C PHE A 278 18.14 9.03 26.77
N ASP A 279 18.01 8.67 25.49
CA ASP A 279 18.87 7.70 24.80
C ASP A 279 18.40 6.24 24.63
N ASP A 280 17.08 5.97 24.60
CA ASP A 280 16.54 4.65 24.21
C ASP A 280 17.14 4.13 22.88
N ALA A 281 17.38 5.02 21.92
CA ALA A 281 18.00 4.67 20.64
C ALA A 281 19.46 4.19 20.79
N THR A 282 20.20 4.70 21.78
CA THR A 282 21.60 4.33 22.00
C THR A 282 21.72 3.02 22.76
N LEU A 283 20.71 2.70 23.60
CA LEU A 283 20.62 1.40 24.28
C LEU A 283 20.39 0.23 23.31
N CYS A 284 19.70 0.44 22.19
CA CYS A 284 19.44 -0.61 21.21
C CYS A 284 20.59 -0.85 20.19
N LEU A 285 21.67 -0.04 20.21
CA LEU A 285 22.79 -0.16 19.26
C LEU A 285 23.47 -1.54 19.24
N PRO A 286 23.74 -2.21 20.39
CA PRO A 286 24.32 -3.55 20.37
C PRO A 286 23.41 -4.55 19.66
N ALA A 287 22.10 -4.51 19.91
CA ALA A 287 21.12 -5.36 19.23
C ALA A 287 21.04 -5.04 17.73
N PHE A 288 21.12 -3.76 17.36
CA PHE A 288 21.16 -3.32 15.97
C PHE A 288 22.40 -3.85 15.23
N GLN A 289 23.56 -3.94 15.90
CA GLN A 289 24.76 -4.57 15.36
C GLN A 289 24.59 -6.08 15.15
N VAL A 290 23.94 -6.78 16.09
CA VAL A 290 23.60 -8.21 15.92
C VAL A 290 22.69 -8.40 14.71
N LEU A 291 21.68 -7.54 14.56
CA LEU A 291 20.77 -7.57 13.44
C LEU A 291 21.51 -7.35 12.11
N LYS A 292 22.43 -6.39 12.05
CA LYS A 292 23.29 -6.15 10.87
C LYS A 292 24.09 -7.41 10.48
N GLN A 293 24.69 -8.09 11.45
CA GLN A 293 25.43 -9.34 11.20
C GLN A 293 24.52 -10.47 10.72
N LEU A 294 23.31 -10.58 11.29
CA LEU A 294 22.33 -11.58 10.88
C LEU A 294 21.91 -11.37 9.41
N ILE A 295 21.63 -10.14 9.01
CA ILE A 295 21.23 -9.81 7.65
C ILE A 295 22.37 -10.03 6.65
N GLN A 296 23.62 -9.75 7.03
CA GLN A 296 24.80 -10.12 6.22
C GLN A 296 24.89 -11.64 5.98
N ARG A 297 24.58 -12.46 7.00
CA ARG A 297 24.52 -13.92 6.84
C ARG A 297 23.39 -14.33 5.91
N CYS A 298 22.19 -13.76 6.05
CA CYS A 298 21.06 -14.04 5.17
C CYS A 298 21.37 -13.67 3.71
N ILE A 299 22.08 -12.56 3.47
CA ILE A 299 22.55 -12.19 2.14
C ILE A 299 23.53 -13.22 1.59
N SER A 300 24.50 -13.65 2.40
CA SER A 300 25.42 -14.71 1.98
C SER A 300 24.65 -15.97 1.60
N ASP A 301 23.65 -16.37 2.38
CA ASP A 301 22.82 -17.55 2.06
C ASP A 301 22.05 -17.35 0.75
N ALA A 302 21.39 -16.20 0.56
CA ALA A 302 20.63 -15.89 -0.64
C ALA A 302 21.51 -15.88 -1.90
N VAL A 303 22.65 -15.17 -1.86
CA VAL A 303 23.54 -14.98 -3.01
C VAL A 303 24.39 -16.22 -3.30
N SER A 304 25.00 -16.81 -2.27
CA SER A 304 25.96 -17.93 -2.47
C SER A 304 25.27 -19.27 -2.66
N SER A 305 24.16 -19.52 -1.96
CA SER A 305 23.45 -20.80 -2.00
C SER A 305 22.15 -20.77 -2.82
N GLY A 306 21.73 -19.59 -3.30
CA GLY A 306 20.46 -19.44 -4.01
C GLY A 306 19.25 -19.72 -3.11
N ASN A 307 19.38 -19.48 -1.80
CA ASN A 307 18.35 -19.83 -0.84
C ASN A 307 17.18 -18.84 -0.90
N VAL A 308 16.06 -19.31 -1.44
CA VAL A 308 14.81 -18.55 -1.59
C VAL A 308 14.20 -18.09 -0.26
N PHE A 309 14.45 -18.80 0.85
CA PHE A 309 13.93 -18.41 2.16
C PHE A 309 14.73 -17.25 2.74
N ALA A 310 16.05 -17.26 2.54
CA ALA A 310 16.91 -16.15 2.95
C ALA A 310 16.53 -14.87 2.18
N ASP A 311 16.34 -14.99 0.86
CA ASP A 311 15.85 -13.89 0.01
C ASP A 311 14.49 -13.36 0.48
N ALA A 312 13.53 -14.24 0.78
CA ALA A 312 12.24 -13.82 1.31
C ALA A 312 12.35 -13.10 2.68
N ILE A 313 13.24 -13.54 3.59
CA ILE A 313 13.49 -12.84 4.85
C ILE A 313 14.05 -11.43 4.59
N LEU A 314 14.96 -11.27 3.63
CA LEU A 314 15.54 -9.97 3.26
C LEU A 314 14.49 -9.02 2.69
N GLN A 315 13.62 -9.50 1.79
CA GLN A 315 12.54 -8.72 1.21
C GLN A 315 11.52 -8.26 2.27
N HIS A 316 11.33 -9.03 3.33
CA HIS A 316 10.39 -8.75 4.42
C HIS A 316 11.05 -8.22 5.71
N LEU A 317 12.31 -7.77 5.66
CA LEU A 317 13.02 -7.23 6.83
C LEU A 317 12.28 -6.06 7.49
N TYR A 318 11.88 -5.07 6.69
CA TYR A 318 11.17 -3.89 7.21
C TYR A 318 9.84 -4.29 7.86
N ARG A 319 9.10 -5.19 7.19
CA ARG A 319 7.84 -5.76 7.68
C ARG A 319 8.00 -6.47 9.02
N TRP A 320 9.08 -7.22 9.23
CA TRP A 320 9.32 -7.90 10.50
C TRP A 320 9.57 -6.89 11.64
N LEU A 321 10.35 -5.84 11.39
CA LEU A 321 10.64 -4.81 12.40
C LEU A 321 9.43 -3.95 12.76
N CYS A 322 8.59 -3.56 11.79
CA CYS A 322 7.41 -2.74 12.05
C CYS A 322 6.17 -3.52 12.49
N SER A 323 6.26 -4.85 12.58
CA SER A 323 5.11 -5.68 12.94
C SER A 323 5.06 -5.91 14.45
N PRO A 324 4.04 -5.42 15.18
CA PRO A 324 3.87 -5.71 16.60
C PRO A 324 3.55 -7.18 16.89
N ARG A 325 3.26 -7.99 15.85
CA ARG A 325 3.11 -9.45 15.98
C ARG A 325 4.44 -10.18 16.10
N SER A 326 5.54 -9.53 15.78
CA SER A 326 6.89 -10.06 15.97
C SER A 326 7.18 -10.17 17.46
N LYS A 327 7.68 -11.32 17.90
CA LYS A 327 7.95 -11.59 19.32
C LYS A 327 9.08 -10.73 19.86
N LEU A 328 10.00 -10.32 18.98
CA LEU A 328 11.11 -9.43 19.29
C LEU A 328 10.87 -8.02 18.73
N HIS A 329 9.62 -7.63 18.53
CA HIS A 329 9.30 -6.26 18.14
C HIS A 329 9.85 -5.29 19.19
N ASP A 330 10.66 -4.36 18.71
CA ASP A 330 11.22 -3.27 19.48
C ASP A 330 11.07 -1.99 18.66
N PRO A 331 10.21 -1.06 19.11
CA PRO A 331 10.05 0.21 18.44
C PRO A 331 11.37 0.97 18.32
N ALA A 332 12.28 0.92 19.30
CA ALA A 332 13.55 1.63 19.23
C ALA A 332 14.42 1.15 18.05
N LEU A 333 14.45 -0.17 17.80
CA LEU A 333 15.11 -0.74 16.62
C LEU A 333 14.45 -0.29 15.32
N HIS A 334 13.12 -0.24 15.28
CA HIS A 334 12.38 0.25 14.12
C HIS A 334 12.68 1.74 13.85
N HIS A 335 12.66 2.60 14.87
CA HIS A 335 13.01 4.02 14.74
C HIS A 335 14.42 4.21 14.23
N LEU A 336 15.37 3.47 14.81
CA LEU A 336 16.77 3.54 14.42
C LEU A 336 16.94 3.19 12.94
N LEU A 337 16.36 2.07 12.50
CA LEU A 337 16.40 1.69 11.08
C LEU A 337 15.73 2.74 10.20
N HIS A 338 14.53 3.19 10.58
CA HIS A 338 13.77 4.14 9.78
C HIS A 338 14.48 5.49 9.63
N ASN A 339 15.16 5.96 10.68
CA ASN A 339 15.98 7.17 10.62
C ASN A 339 17.12 7.01 9.61
N VAL A 340 17.79 5.85 9.59
CA VAL A 340 18.81 5.56 8.58
C VAL A 340 18.19 5.46 7.18
N MET A 341 17.00 4.87 7.04
CA MET A 341 16.26 4.83 5.77
C MET A 341 15.95 6.23 5.25
N LYS A 342 15.46 7.14 6.11
CA LYS A 342 15.23 8.55 5.76
C LYS A 342 16.48 9.22 5.21
N LYS A 343 17.63 8.99 5.87
CA LYS A 343 18.92 9.57 5.47
C LYS A 343 19.40 9.03 4.13
N VAL A 344 19.43 7.70 3.96
CA VAL A 344 19.80 7.05 2.69
C VAL A 344 18.89 7.51 1.55
N PHE A 345 17.59 7.60 1.81
CA PHE A 345 16.61 8.07 0.84
C PHE A 345 16.85 9.55 0.46
N ALA A 346 17.12 10.42 1.44
CA ALA A 346 17.44 11.82 1.17
C ALA A 346 18.73 11.98 0.35
N LEU A 347 19.77 11.20 0.65
CA LEU A 347 21.02 11.17 -0.13
C LEU A 347 20.76 10.70 -1.57
N MET A 348 19.92 9.70 -1.75
CA MET A 348 19.54 9.20 -3.07
C MET A 348 18.84 10.30 -3.89
N LEU A 349 17.86 10.98 -3.31
CA LEU A 349 17.16 12.09 -3.98
C LEU A 349 18.08 13.27 -4.29
N ALA A 350 19.07 13.55 -3.43
CA ALA A 350 20.09 14.55 -3.71
C ALA A 350 20.96 14.16 -4.92
N GLU A 351 21.32 12.88 -5.05
CA GLU A 351 22.07 12.37 -6.20
C GLU A 351 21.23 12.40 -7.49
N PHE A 352 19.93 12.07 -7.44
CA PHE A 352 19.02 12.26 -8.58
C PHE A 352 19.06 13.70 -9.10
N ARG A 353 18.90 14.68 -8.19
CA ARG A 353 18.95 16.11 -8.55
C ARG A 353 20.31 16.51 -9.12
N LYS A 354 21.40 16.00 -8.54
CA LYS A 354 22.76 16.24 -9.03
C LYS A 354 22.99 15.68 -10.44
N LEU A 355 22.35 14.57 -10.79
CA LEU A 355 22.36 13.97 -12.13
C LEU A 355 21.34 14.62 -13.09
N GLY A 356 20.70 15.71 -12.68
CA GLY A 356 19.77 16.48 -13.51
C GLY A 356 18.35 15.93 -13.60
N ALA A 357 17.98 14.97 -12.74
CA ALA A 357 16.62 14.45 -12.66
C ALA A 357 15.76 15.34 -11.75
N ASN A 358 14.58 15.71 -12.23
CA ASN A 358 13.63 16.48 -11.44
C ASN A 358 12.66 15.52 -10.74
N VAL A 359 12.70 15.47 -9.41
CA VAL A 359 11.80 14.62 -8.62
C VAL A 359 10.39 15.19 -8.63
N ILE A 360 9.41 14.39 -9.07
CA ILE A 360 7.98 14.71 -9.10
C ILE A 360 7.33 14.19 -7.82
N PHE A 361 7.59 12.93 -7.50
CA PHE A 361 7.08 12.25 -6.33
C PHE A 361 8.12 11.29 -5.80
N ALA A 362 8.26 11.15 -4.48
CA ALA A 362 9.13 10.15 -3.89
C ALA A 362 8.64 9.72 -2.51
N ASN A 363 8.56 8.41 -2.29
CA ASN A 363 8.43 7.78 -0.98
C ASN A 363 9.34 6.54 -0.91
N PHE A 364 9.29 5.77 0.18
CA PHE A 364 10.13 4.57 0.33
C PHE A 364 9.84 3.42 -0.63
N SER A 365 8.71 3.46 -1.35
CA SER A 365 8.32 2.41 -2.31
C SER A 365 8.64 2.79 -3.75
N LYS A 366 8.54 4.07 -4.11
CA LYS A 366 8.71 4.53 -5.49
C LYS A 366 9.18 5.97 -5.62
N ILE A 367 9.81 6.27 -6.75
CA ILE A 367 10.26 7.60 -7.17
C ILE A 367 9.76 7.86 -8.59
N ILE A 368 9.09 8.99 -8.80
CA ILE A 368 8.74 9.49 -10.13
C ILE A 368 9.65 10.67 -10.43
N ILE A 369 10.39 10.58 -11.53
CA ILE A 369 11.28 11.65 -11.99
C ILE A 369 10.91 12.12 -13.39
N ASP A 370 11.05 13.41 -13.65
CA ASP A 370 11.12 13.98 -14.99
C ASP A 370 12.57 13.89 -15.48
N THR A 371 12.76 13.19 -16.60
CA THR A 371 14.08 12.95 -17.22
C THR A 371 14.63 14.17 -17.94
N GLY A 372 13.81 15.19 -18.15
CA GLY A 372 14.14 16.36 -18.97
C GLY A 372 14.23 16.04 -20.47
N LYS A 373 13.93 14.82 -20.92
CA LYS A 373 13.99 14.39 -22.33
C LYS A 373 12.60 14.39 -22.95
N VAL A 374 12.51 14.76 -24.22
CA VAL A 374 11.25 14.77 -24.99
C VAL A 374 10.99 13.42 -25.65
N ASP A 375 12.05 12.80 -26.16
CA ASP A 375 12.00 11.52 -26.85
C ASP A 375 12.13 10.35 -25.87
N LEU A 376 11.35 9.29 -26.09
CA LEU A 376 11.28 8.11 -25.23
C LEU A 376 12.58 7.31 -25.25
N LEU A 377 13.23 7.17 -26.41
CA LEU A 377 14.49 6.44 -26.51
C LEU A 377 15.60 7.16 -25.73
N SER A 378 15.66 8.47 -25.89
CA SER A 378 16.57 9.34 -25.15
C SER A 378 16.32 9.29 -23.63
N ALA A 379 15.05 9.23 -23.21
CA ALA A 379 14.66 9.09 -21.81
C ALA A 379 15.07 7.73 -21.22
N ARG A 380 14.90 6.64 -21.97
CA ARG A 380 15.36 5.29 -21.57
C ARG A 380 16.88 5.24 -21.42
N ALA A 381 17.62 5.73 -22.41
CA ALA A 381 19.08 5.81 -22.34
C ALA A 381 19.56 6.67 -21.15
N TYR A 382 18.88 7.79 -20.87
CA TYR A 382 19.16 8.59 -19.68
C TYR A 382 18.89 7.80 -18.39
N CYS A 383 17.73 7.14 -18.30
CA CYS A 383 17.36 6.32 -17.16
C CYS A 383 18.41 5.22 -16.90
N ASP A 384 18.80 4.46 -17.91
CA ASP A 384 19.80 3.40 -17.78
C ASP A 384 21.16 3.96 -17.31
N SER A 385 21.57 5.11 -17.85
CA SER A 385 22.80 5.79 -17.43
C SER A 385 22.74 6.26 -15.98
N LEU A 386 21.58 6.74 -15.54
CA LEU A 386 21.33 7.21 -14.19
C LEU A 386 21.39 6.05 -13.21
N LEU A 387 20.68 4.96 -13.51
CA LEU A 387 20.64 3.75 -12.69
C LEU A 387 22.04 3.14 -12.54
N LYS A 388 22.77 3.02 -13.66
CA LYS A 388 24.16 2.55 -13.64
C LYS A 388 25.07 3.45 -12.80
N THR A 389 24.87 4.78 -12.86
CA THR A 389 25.66 5.72 -12.05
C THR A 389 25.35 5.57 -10.56
N LEU A 390 24.07 5.38 -10.18
CA LEU A 390 23.71 5.15 -8.78
C LEU A 390 24.32 3.84 -8.25
N GLN A 391 24.34 2.78 -9.05
CA GLN A 391 24.96 1.50 -8.68
C GLN A 391 26.49 1.59 -8.43
N THR A 392 27.17 2.61 -8.97
CA THR A 392 28.60 2.82 -8.64
C THR A 392 28.84 3.37 -7.24
N ARG A 393 27.80 3.86 -6.56
CA ARG A 393 27.90 4.43 -5.22
C ARG A 393 27.74 3.33 -4.19
N ASP A 394 28.75 3.17 -3.34
CA ASP A 394 28.77 2.17 -2.28
C ASP A 394 27.58 2.28 -1.30
N ILE A 395 27.11 3.50 -1.03
CA ILE A 395 25.95 3.74 -0.15
C ILE A 395 24.62 3.20 -0.71
N PHE A 396 24.55 2.85 -2.00
CA PHE A 396 23.36 2.30 -2.65
C PHE A 396 23.60 0.89 -3.20
N GLU A 397 24.67 0.21 -2.76
CA GLU A 397 25.07 -1.11 -3.25
C GLU A 397 23.91 -2.12 -3.33
N TRP A 398 23.04 -2.14 -2.31
CA TRP A 398 21.93 -3.10 -2.21
C TRP A 398 20.59 -2.53 -2.66
N VAL A 399 20.53 -1.26 -3.06
CA VAL A 399 19.28 -0.67 -3.55
C VAL A 399 19.13 -0.99 -5.02
N GLU A 400 18.02 -1.65 -5.36
CA GLU A 400 17.63 -1.85 -6.75
C GLU A 400 16.49 -0.90 -7.12
N LEU A 401 16.60 -0.31 -8.31
CA LEU A 401 15.64 0.64 -8.85
C LEU A 401 15.12 0.11 -10.18
N GLU A 402 13.85 -0.27 -10.20
CA GLU A 402 13.20 -0.91 -11.35
C GLU A 402 12.29 0.09 -12.08
N PRO A 403 12.51 0.39 -13.37
CA PRO A 403 11.61 1.24 -14.14
C PRO A 403 10.31 0.51 -14.49
N LEU A 404 9.18 0.97 -13.93
CA LEU A 404 7.86 0.39 -14.14
C LEU A 404 7.12 1.03 -15.31
N HIS A 405 7.02 2.35 -15.32
CA HIS A 405 6.19 3.09 -16.27
C HIS A 405 6.90 4.33 -16.79
N TYR A 406 6.75 4.57 -18.10
CA TYR A 406 7.19 5.80 -18.75
C TYR A 406 5.96 6.61 -19.14
N TRP A 407 6.00 7.91 -18.89
CA TRP A 407 4.92 8.84 -19.15
C TRP A 407 5.40 9.89 -20.13
N HIS A 408 4.77 10.01 -21.29
CA HIS A 408 5.12 11.04 -22.26
C HIS A 408 4.78 12.46 -21.78
N SER A 409 3.66 12.58 -21.06
CA SER A 409 3.26 13.78 -20.34
C SER A 409 2.48 13.35 -19.11
N LEU A 410 2.74 14.01 -17.98
CA LEU A 410 2.15 13.71 -16.69
C LEU A 410 1.66 15.01 -16.03
N LEU A 411 0.39 15.04 -15.66
CA LEU A 411 -0.20 16.05 -14.80
C LEU A 411 -0.36 15.43 -13.42
N PHE A 412 0.42 15.89 -12.46
CA PHE A 412 0.54 15.24 -11.16
C PHE A 412 0.15 16.22 -10.05
N MET A 413 -0.85 15.88 -9.24
CA MET A 413 -1.20 16.61 -8.03
C MET A 413 -0.67 15.86 -6.80
N ASP A 414 -0.97 14.57 -6.70
CA ASP A 414 -0.47 13.65 -5.69
C ASP A 414 -0.58 12.18 -6.17
N GLN A 415 -0.24 11.22 -5.30
CA GLN A 415 -0.25 9.79 -5.63
C GLN A 415 -1.64 9.21 -5.99
N TYR A 416 -2.73 9.92 -5.69
CA TYR A 416 -4.12 9.53 -5.97
C TYR A 416 -4.82 10.44 -6.99
N ASN A 417 -4.19 11.56 -7.33
CA ASN A 417 -4.69 12.59 -8.23
C ASN A 417 -3.65 12.89 -9.31
N TYR A 418 -3.67 12.11 -10.39
CA TYR A 418 -2.79 12.28 -11.53
C TYR A 418 -3.47 11.83 -12.83
N GLY A 419 -3.01 12.39 -13.94
CA GLY A 419 -3.36 11.92 -15.28
C GLY A 419 -2.14 11.98 -16.18
N GLY A 420 -1.97 11.00 -17.05
CA GLY A 420 -0.79 10.95 -17.91
C GLY A 420 -0.98 10.12 -19.16
N ILE A 421 -0.15 10.39 -20.16
CA ILE A 421 -0.08 9.62 -21.40
C ILE A 421 0.99 8.55 -21.20
N GLN A 422 0.58 7.30 -21.01
CA GLN A 422 1.51 6.21 -20.73
C GLN A 422 2.17 5.72 -22.02
N ALA A 423 3.48 5.52 -22.00
CA ALA A 423 4.20 4.92 -23.11
C ALA A 423 4.08 3.40 -23.03
N LYS A 424 3.76 2.75 -24.15
CA LYS A 424 3.70 1.29 -24.21
C LYS A 424 5.09 0.68 -23.99
N MET A 425 5.18 -0.29 -23.09
CA MET A 425 6.32 -1.20 -23.03
C MET A 425 6.26 -2.10 -24.27
N GLN A 426 7.10 -1.81 -25.26
CA GLN A 426 7.38 -2.76 -26.33
C GLN A 426 8.08 -3.97 -25.70
N ASN A 427 7.32 -5.02 -25.38
CA ASN A 427 7.91 -6.35 -25.34
C ASN A 427 8.49 -6.58 -26.73
N ALA A 428 9.79 -6.90 -26.81
CA ALA A 428 10.60 -6.92 -28.03
C ALA A 428 10.19 -7.95 -29.10
N THR A 429 8.91 -8.35 -29.17
CA THR A 429 8.38 -9.37 -30.08
C THR A 429 7.26 -8.89 -30.99
N SER A 430 6.90 -7.60 -30.97
CA SER A 430 5.90 -7.04 -31.90
C SER A 430 6.50 -5.96 -32.79
N GLU A 431 7.47 -6.33 -33.61
CA GLU A 431 7.83 -5.55 -34.80
C GLU A 431 6.67 -5.65 -35.80
N GLY A 432 5.81 -4.62 -35.92
CA GLY A 432 4.91 -4.56 -37.07
C GLY A 432 3.59 -3.79 -37.00
N SER A 433 3.20 -3.15 -35.89
CA SER A 433 1.97 -2.34 -35.88
C SER A 433 2.29 -0.85 -35.89
N SER A 434 1.93 -0.21 -36.99
CA SER A 434 2.11 1.20 -37.33
C SER A 434 1.95 2.18 -36.16
N ASP A 435 2.84 3.18 -36.13
CA ASP A 435 2.88 4.41 -35.30
C ASP A 435 1.63 5.32 -35.47
N GLY A 436 0.44 4.74 -35.54
CA GLY A 436 -0.82 5.46 -35.66
C GLY A 436 -1.23 6.07 -34.33
N ASP A 437 -1.72 7.31 -34.37
CA ASP A 437 -2.31 8.08 -33.26
C ASP A 437 -3.43 7.34 -32.49
N ASN A 438 -3.88 6.17 -32.99
CA ASN A 438 -4.92 5.34 -32.40
C ASN A 438 -4.45 4.48 -31.20
N ASP A 439 -3.16 4.50 -30.84
CA ASP A 439 -2.59 3.59 -29.84
C ASP A 439 -2.15 4.28 -28.54
N ILE A 440 -2.85 5.36 -28.16
CA ILE A 440 -2.54 6.20 -27.01
C ILE A 440 -3.35 5.75 -25.80
N ASP A 441 -2.67 5.38 -24.72
CA ASP A 441 -3.29 5.06 -23.44
C ASP A 441 -3.18 6.25 -22.48
N ILE A 442 -4.30 6.96 -22.29
CA ILE A 442 -4.40 8.07 -21.34
C ILE A 442 -4.94 7.52 -20.03
N VAL A 443 -4.05 7.41 -19.03
CA VAL A 443 -4.43 7.03 -17.67
C VAL A 443 -4.98 8.26 -16.96
N SER A 444 -6.16 8.13 -16.38
CA SER A 444 -6.85 9.19 -15.65
C SER A 444 -7.25 8.67 -14.26
N SER A 445 -6.54 9.12 -13.23
CA SER A 445 -6.76 8.72 -11.84
C SER A 445 -6.95 9.96 -10.97
N TRP A 446 -8.20 10.41 -10.81
CA TRP A 446 -8.52 11.64 -10.07
C TRP A 446 -9.51 11.36 -8.94
N ASN A 447 -9.01 11.05 -7.75
CA ASN A 447 -9.84 10.88 -6.55
C ASN A 447 -10.74 12.11 -6.28
N ILE A 448 -10.23 13.33 -6.49
CA ILE A 448 -11.02 14.56 -6.33
C ILE A 448 -12.24 14.62 -7.25
N ALA A 449 -12.23 13.91 -8.40
CA ALA A 449 -13.36 13.87 -9.30
C ALA A 449 -14.54 13.08 -8.72
N GLU A 450 -14.29 12.12 -7.82
CA GLU A 450 -15.34 11.32 -7.19
C GLU A 450 -16.26 12.15 -6.29
N TYR A 451 -15.78 13.32 -5.83
CA TYR A 451 -16.58 14.28 -5.05
C TYR A 451 -17.46 15.19 -5.91
N LEU A 452 -17.29 15.16 -7.23
CA LEU A 452 -18.17 15.84 -8.17
C LEU A 452 -19.43 14.99 -8.44
N PRO A 453 -20.60 15.60 -8.72
CA PRO A 453 -21.78 14.87 -9.12
C PRO A 453 -21.51 13.97 -10.33
N LYS A 454 -22.04 12.74 -10.36
CA LYS A 454 -21.78 11.76 -11.43
C LYS A 454 -21.94 12.30 -12.86
N ALA A 455 -22.89 13.21 -13.08
CA ALA A 455 -23.11 13.84 -14.40
C ALA A 455 -21.96 14.76 -14.87
N THR A 456 -21.10 15.21 -13.96
CA THR A 456 -20.00 16.14 -14.25
C THR A 456 -18.62 15.47 -14.21
N GLN A 457 -18.52 14.24 -13.67
CA GLN A 457 -17.28 13.47 -13.61
C GLN A 457 -16.70 13.20 -15.00
N ASP A 458 -17.53 12.76 -15.96
CA ASP A 458 -17.09 12.51 -17.34
C ASP A 458 -16.57 13.78 -18.02
N HIS A 459 -17.24 14.92 -17.77
CA HIS A 459 -16.81 16.22 -18.28
C HIS A 459 -15.46 16.63 -17.70
N PHE A 460 -15.23 16.35 -16.41
CA PHE A 460 -13.96 16.62 -15.76
C PHE A 460 -12.84 15.78 -16.39
N VAL A 461 -13.02 14.47 -16.49
CA VAL A 461 -12.04 13.55 -17.08
C VAL A 461 -11.73 13.93 -18.53
N LEU A 462 -12.76 14.25 -19.33
CA LEU A 462 -12.59 14.68 -20.71
C LEU A 462 -11.71 15.93 -20.82
N ILE A 463 -12.02 16.99 -20.08
CA ILE A 463 -11.26 18.25 -20.17
C ILE A 463 -9.81 18.05 -19.71
N VAL A 464 -9.58 17.30 -18.63
CA VAL A 464 -8.22 17.02 -18.14
C VAL A 464 -7.43 16.18 -19.15
N SER A 465 -8.05 15.16 -19.74
CA SER A 465 -7.43 14.34 -20.77
C SER A 465 -7.06 15.14 -22.03
N GLU A 466 -7.92 16.06 -22.46
CA GLU A 466 -7.62 16.97 -23.57
C GLU A 466 -6.50 17.95 -23.22
N PHE A 467 -6.45 18.45 -21.99
CA PHE A 467 -5.38 19.33 -21.52
C PHE A 467 -4.01 18.64 -21.43
N LEU A 468 -3.99 17.31 -21.30
CA LEU A 468 -2.80 16.48 -21.45
C LEU A 468 -2.46 16.26 -22.93
N TYR A 469 -3.44 15.82 -23.72
CA TYR A 469 -3.25 15.37 -25.09
C TYR A 469 -2.91 16.49 -26.09
N VAL A 470 -3.64 17.60 -26.06
CA VAL A 470 -3.51 18.71 -27.03
C VAL A 470 -2.07 19.26 -27.12
N PRO A 471 -1.42 19.68 -26.02
CA PRO A 471 -0.05 20.19 -26.09
C PRO A 471 0.96 19.08 -26.44
N TRP A 472 0.74 17.85 -26.00
CA TRP A 472 1.61 16.72 -26.34
C TRP A 472 1.57 16.39 -27.84
N LYS A 473 0.36 16.32 -28.43
CA LYS A 473 0.18 16.10 -29.87
C LYS A 473 0.88 17.18 -30.68
N TYR A 474 0.63 18.45 -30.33
CA TYR A 474 1.28 19.58 -30.99
C TYR A 474 2.82 19.50 -30.89
N MET A 475 3.34 19.14 -29.72
CA MET A 475 4.79 18.96 -29.53
C MET A 475 5.35 17.85 -30.42
N LYS A 476 4.67 16.69 -30.50
CA LYS A 476 5.06 15.56 -31.35
C LYS A 476 5.10 15.96 -32.83
N GLU A 477 4.08 16.68 -33.31
CA GLU A 477 4.01 17.20 -34.68
C GLU A 477 5.14 18.19 -34.99
N GLN A 478 5.47 19.09 -34.06
CA GLN A 478 6.56 20.04 -34.23
C GLN A 478 7.94 19.37 -34.26
N VAL A 479 8.15 18.32 -33.46
CA VAL A 479 9.38 17.53 -33.50
C VAL A 479 9.51 16.80 -34.84
N ALA A 480 8.42 16.19 -35.33
CA ALA A 480 8.39 15.52 -36.63
C ALA A 480 8.70 16.50 -37.78
N LEU A 481 8.07 17.67 -37.82
CA LEU A 481 8.30 18.68 -38.85
C LEU A 481 9.78 19.12 -38.91
N ARG A 482 10.42 19.31 -37.75
CA ARG A 482 11.84 19.70 -37.67
C ARG A 482 12.80 18.57 -38.11
N SER A 483 12.38 17.31 -38.00
CA SER A 483 13.17 16.18 -38.50
C SER A 483 13.17 16.12 -40.04
N THR A 484 12.06 16.51 -40.68
CA THR A 484 11.93 16.51 -42.16
C THR A 484 12.64 17.66 -42.87
N THR A 485 12.90 18.77 -42.18
CA THR A 485 13.53 19.96 -42.79
C THR A 485 15.06 19.99 -42.69
N ARG A 486 15.69 19.08 -41.93
CA ARG A 486 17.17 18.97 -41.89
C ARG A 486 17.67 18.09 -43.04
N ASP A 487 18.11 18.74 -44.11
CA ASP A 487 18.85 18.16 -45.25
C ASP A 487 20.08 17.32 -44.85
N GLU A 488 20.41 16.35 -45.71
CA GLU A 488 21.31 15.18 -45.57
C GLU A 488 22.81 15.43 -45.22
N THR A 489 23.24 16.57 -44.66
CA THR A 489 24.68 16.87 -44.47
C THR A 489 25.18 17.13 -43.05
N SER A 490 24.43 16.80 -41.99
CA SER A 490 24.98 16.87 -40.61
C SER A 490 24.72 15.61 -39.78
N CYS A 491 25.72 14.74 -39.66
CA CYS A 491 25.69 13.48 -38.89
C CYS A 491 25.76 13.66 -37.36
N THR A 492 25.06 14.62 -36.77
CA THR A 492 24.91 14.71 -35.30
C THR A 492 23.47 15.10 -34.91
N PRO A 493 22.72 14.21 -34.22
CA PRO A 493 21.32 14.43 -33.85
C PRO A 493 21.18 15.27 -32.57
N SER A 494 22.09 16.20 -32.30
CA SER A 494 22.01 17.07 -31.14
C SER A 494 21.07 18.24 -31.45
N ILE A 495 19.84 18.21 -30.95
CA ILE A 495 19.02 19.43 -30.82
C ILE A 495 19.83 20.38 -29.94
N THR A 496 20.23 21.55 -30.46
CA THR A 496 20.92 22.56 -29.65
C THR A 496 20.02 23.00 -28.50
N ILE A 497 20.60 23.38 -27.36
CA ILE A 497 19.84 23.84 -26.17
C ILE A 497 18.81 24.92 -26.57
N MET A 498 19.22 25.87 -27.42
CA MET A 498 18.32 26.90 -27.97
C MET A 498 17.13 26.35 -28.76
N ALA A 499 17.31 25.28 -29.53
CA ALA A 499 16.22 24.69 -30.31
C ALA A 499 15.18 24.00 -29.42
N ALA A 500 15.61 23.40 -28.31
CA ALA A 500 14.72 22.82 -27.30
C ALA A 500 13.94 23.91 -26.55
N GLU A 501 14.61 24.98 -26.10
CA GLU A 501 13.97 26.14 -25.46
C GLU A 501 12.95 26.82 -26.39
N ASN A 502 13.31 26.99 -27.67
CA ASN A 502 12.38 27.55 -28.67
C ASN A 502 11.15 26.66 -28.90
N LEU A 503 11.31 25.33 -28.85
CA LEU A 503 10.17 24.41 -28.95
C LEU A 503 9.24 24.56 -27.73
N GLU A 504 9.81 24.64 -26.53
CA GLU A 504 9.05 24.79 -25.30
C GLU A 504 8.25 26.11 -25.29
N VAL A 505 8.87 27.23 -25.68
CA VAL A 505 8.19 28.52 -25.83
C VAL A 505 7.05 28.45 -26.86
N GLN A 506 7.25 27.77 -27.98
CA GLN A 506 6.20 27.58 -29.00
C GLN A 506 5.02 26.76 -28.50
N VAL A 507 5.28 25.66 -27.78
CA VAL A 507 4.23 24.79 -27.20
C VAL A 507 3.47 25.54 -26.12
N ILE A 508 4.15 26.30 -25.25
CA ILE A 508 3.51 27.13 -24.22
C ILE A 508 2.63 28.20 -24.88
N GLY A 509 3.13 28.89 -25.91
CA GLY A 509 2.37 29.89 -26.66
C GLY A 509 1.10 29.31 -27.29
N TYR A 510 1.20 28.13 -27.91
CA TYR A 510 0.06 27.39 -28.45
C TYR A 510 -0.95 27.01 -27.36
N LEU A 511 -0.48 26.50 -26.22
CA LEU A 511 -1.35 26.11 -25.11
C LEU A 511 -2.09 27.33 -24.52
N ARG A 512 -1.44 28.49 -24.40
CA ARG A 512 -2.11 29.73 -23.97
C ARG A 512 -3.26 30.11 -24.91
N ASP A 513 -3.05 30.00 -26.22
CA ASP A 513 -4.10 30.26 -27.21
C ASP A 513 -5.27 29.26 -27.06
N GLN A 514 -4.96 27.96 -26.94
CA GLN A 514 -5.96 26.92 -26.69
C GLN A 514 -6.74 27.16 -25.40
N ILE A 515 -6.11 27.61 -24.31
CA ILE A 515 -6.78 27.94 -23.06
C ILE A 515 -7.73 29.13 -23.25
N SER A 516 -7.26 30.17 -23.93
CA SER A 516 -8.03 31.41 -24.12
C SER A 516 -9.25 31.24 -25.02
N ASN A 517 -9.19 30.29 -25.96
CA ASN A 517 -10.20 30.06 -26.98
C ASN A 517 -10.94 28.73 -26.75
N TYR A 518 -10.28 27.60 -27.02
CA TYR A 518 -10.88 26.27 -27.04
C TYR A 518 -11.39 25.82 -25.66
N PHE A 519 -10.52 25.82 -24.64
CA PHE A 519 -10.92 25.38 -23.29
C PHE A 519 -11.89 26.37 -22.64
N ALA A 520 -11.71 27.68 -22.83
CA ALA A 520 -12.61 28.69 -22.29
C ALA A 520 -14.05 28.56 -22.83
N ASP A 521 -14.23 28.45 -24.15
CA ASP A 521 -15.56 28.26 -24.76
C ASP A 521 -16.19 26.93 -24.30
N LYS A 522 -15.43 25.85 -24.32
CA LYS A 522 -15.90 24.52 -23.92
C LYS A 522 -16.32 24.48 -22.45
N LEU A 523 -15.52 25.05 -21.55
CA LEU A 523 -15.85 25.12 -20.12
C LEU A 523 -17.05 26.04 -19.85
N LEU A 524 -17.20 27.14 -20.58
CA LEU A 524 -18.39 28.00 -20.46
C LEU A 524 -19.67 27.25 -20.84
N ARG A 525 -19.63 26.43 -21.89
CA ARG A 525 -20.77 25.58 -22.28
C ARG A 525 -21.08 24.52 -21.22
N ILE A 526 -20.07 23.76 -20.80
CA ILE A 526 -20.23 22.71 -19.78
C ILE A 526 -20.79 23.29 -18.48
N VAL A 527 -20.24 24.40 -17.98
CA VAL A 527 -20.74 25.04 -16.74
C VAL A 527 -22.17 25.55 -16.92
N SER A 528 -22.52 26.10 -18.10
CA SER A 528 -23.89 26.50 -18.40
C SER A 528 -24.85 25.31 -18.39
N ASP A 529 -24.45 24.19 -19.00
CA ASP A 529 -25.24 22.96 -19.04
C ASP A 529 -25.45 22.36 -17.64
N ILE A 530 -24.42 22.38 -16.79
CA ILE A 530 -24.50 21.98 -15.37
C ILE A 530 -25.51 22.87 -14.64
N LEU A 531 -25.43 24.20 -14.81
CA LEU A 531 -26.39 25.13 -14.21
C LEU A 531 -27.83 24.84 -14.67
N HIS A 532 -28.04 24.53 -15.94
CA HIS A 532 -29.36 24.19 -16.47
C HIS A 532 -29.88 22.86 -15.92
N HIS A 533 -29.03 21.82 -15.89
CA HIS A 533 -29.39 20.50 -15.43
C HIS A 533 -29.78 20.47 -13.93
N PHE A 534 -29.05 21.20 -13.08
CA PHE A 534 -29.29 21.21 -11.64
C PHE A 534 -30.34 22.24 -11.19
N LYS A 535 -30.59 23.33 -11.94
CA LYS A 535 -31.73 24.24 -11.68
C LYS A 535 -33.09 23.54 -11.74
N GLY A 536 -33.21 22.48 -12.55
CA GLY A 536 -34.45 21.70 -12.69
C GLY A 536 -34.75 20.78 -11.50
N LYS A 537 -33.72 20.20 -10.87
CA LYS A 537 -33.89 19.20 -9.79
C LYS A 537 -34.23 19.79 -8.43
N GLY A 538 -33.83 21.04 -8.16
CA GLY A 538 -34.09 21.71 -6.88
C GLY A 538 -35.58 21.91 -6.51
N LYS A 539 -36.53 21.59 -7.40
CA LYS A 539 -37.98 21.67 -7.11
C LYS A 539 -38.65 20.33 -6.76
N SER A 540 -38.01 19.18 -7.00
CA SER A 540 -38.70 17.88 -6.84
C SER A 540 -38.24 17.06 -5.64
N GLU A 541 -37.11 17.35 -5.02
CA GLU A 541 -36.57 16.51 -3.92
C GLU A 541 -36.81 17.05 -2.50
N SER A 542 -37.51 18.18 -2.33
CA SER A 542 -37.70 18.78 -1.00
C SER A 542 -38.78 18.10 -0.12
N VAL A 543 -39.35 16.94 -0.49
CA VAL A 543 -40.45 16.34 0.27
C VAL A 543 -40.17 14.94 0.87
N GLU A 544 -39.11 14.22 0.51
CA GLU A 544 -38.96 12.82 0.98
C GLU A 544 -37.68 12.44 1.73
N LEU A 545 -36.80 13.37 2.10
CA LEU A 545 -35.57 13.06 2.83
C LEU A 545 -35.56 13.60 4.27
N THR A 546 -36.59 13.25 5.04
CA THR A 546 -36.48 13.19 6.51
C THR A 546 -36.27 11.73 6.90
N ASN A 547 -35.10 11.40 7.48
CA ASN A 547 -34.71 10.13 8.12
C ASN A 547 -33.65 9.25 7.43
N ARG A 548 -32.75 9.81 6.63
CA ARG A 548 -31.45 9.14 6.38
C ARG A 548 -30.30 10.05 6.75
N GLU A 549 -29.40 9.52 7.57
CA GLU A 549 -28.15 10.16 7.96
C GLU A 549 -27.43 10.66 6.71
N PRO A 550 -26.96 11.92 6.71
CA PRO A 550 -26.41 12.54 5.51
C PRO A 550 -25.15 11.78 5.09
N ASP A 551 -25.22 11.17 3.91
CA ASP A 551 -24.06 10.62 3.21
C ASP A 551 -22.93 11.68 3.22
N PRO A 552 -21.68 11.38 3.59
CA PRO A 552 -20.59 12.37 3.52
C PRO A 552 -20.42 12.99 2.12
N HIS A 553 -21.01 12.38 1.09
CA HIS A 553 -21.12 12.91 -0.27
C HIS A 553 -22.34 13.82 -0.52
N THR A 554 -23.10 14.21 0.51
CA THR A 554 -24.27 15.09 0.37
C THR A 554 -23.80 16.49 -0.07
N HIS A 555 -23.87 16.75 -1.38
CA HIS A 555 -23.44 17.99 -2.03
C HIS A 555 -24.13 19.22 -1.39
N LYS A 556 -23.43 19.90 -0.48
CA LYS A 556 -23.89 21.18 0.10
C LYS A 556 -23.64 22.38 -0.81
N GLY A 557 -22.80 22.22 -1.85
CA GLY A 557 -22.40 23.30 -2.78
C GLY A 557 -23.11 23.26 -4.12
N ASP A 558 -23.15 24.41 -4.81
CA ASP A 558 -23.57 24.51 -6.21
C ASP A 558 -22.66 23.60 -7.07
N ALA A 559 -23.26 22.61 -7.73
CA ALA A 559 -22.55 21.65 -8.58
C ALA A 559 -21.66 22.32 -9.64
N ALA A 560 -22.09 23.46 -10.18
CA ALA A 560 -21.33 24.24 -11.14
C ALA A 560 -20.10 24.89 -10.50
N LEU A 561 -20.25 25.41 -9.27
CA LEU A 561 -19.15 26.01 -8.52
C LEU A 561 -18.09 24.98 -8.14
N GLU A 562 -18.50 23.80 -7.66
CA GLU A 562 -17.57 22.72 -7.33
C GLU A 562 -16.82 22.23 -8.57
N PHE A 563 -17.52 22.05 -9.70
CA PHE A 563 -16.87 21.69 -10.97
C PHE A 563 -15.80 22.72 -11.37
N ILE A 564 -16.09 24.03 -11.29
CA ILE A 564 -15.12 25.09 -11.60
C ILE A 564 -13.89 25.01 -10.69
N LYS A 565 -14.08 24.80 -9.38
CA LYS A 565 -12.95 24.72 -8.43
C LYS A 565 -12.02 23.56 -8.79
N HIS A 566 -12.58 22.37 -9.00
CA HIS A 566 -11.82 21.15 -9.23
C HIS A 566 -11.07 21.24 -10.55
N ILE A 567 -11.76 21.62 -11.64
CA ILE A 567 -11.12 21.69 -12.95
C ILE A 567 -10.04 22.76 -12.99
N CYS A 568 -10.29 23.95 -12.46
CA CYS A 568 -9.29 25.02 -12.46
C CYS A 568 -8.11 24.70 -11.54
N ALA A 569 -8.31 23.97 -10.44
CA ALA A 569 -7.20 23.53 -9.57
C ALA A 569 -6.25 22.58 -10.30
N VAL A 570 -6.79 21.62 -11.06
CA VAL A 570 -6.00 20.67 -11.85
C VAL A 570 -5.29 21.36 -13.01
N LEU A 571 -6.00 22.19 -13.77
CA LEU A 571 -5.38 22.91 -14.89
C LEU A 571 -4.26 23.83 -14.38
N ALA A 572 -4.45 24.49 -13.23
CA ALA A 572 -3.47 25.42 -12.65
C ALA A 572 -2.18 24.76 -12.14
N LEU A 573 -2.08 23.42 -12.16
CA LEU A 573 -0.82 22.71 -11.93
C LEU A 573 0.25 23.06 -12.98
N ASP A 574 -0.16 23.47 -14.18
CA ASP A 574 0.77 23.96 -15.20
C ASP A 574 1.14 25.43 -14.95
N GLN A 575 2.27 25.62 -14.27
CA GLN A 575 2.77 26.96 -13.88
C GLN A 575 3.01 27.88 -15.10
N ASN A 576 3.27 27.33 -16.29
CA ASN A 576 3.54 28.12 -17.49
C ASN A 576 2.31 28.87 -18.04
N VAL A 577 1.11 28.41 -17.66
CA VAL A 577 -0.19 28.91 -18.14
C VAL A 577 -1.14 29.27 -16.99
N GLN A 578 -0.65 29.29 -15.75
CA GLN A 578 -1.44 29.56 -14.55
C GLN A 578 -2.21 30.89 -14.64
N HIS A 579 -1.61 31.95 -15.17
CA HIS A 579 -2.27 33.26 -15.32
C HIS A 579 -3.49 33.19 -16.26
N ASP A 580 -3.36 32.51 -17.40
CA ASP A 580 -4.45 32.35 -18.37
C ASP A 580 -5.60 31.52 -17.78
N ILE A 581 -5.26 30.50 -16.99
CA ILE A 581 -6.24 29.68 -16.27
C ILE A 581 -6.95 30.48 -15.18
N LEU A 582 -6.25 31.32 -14.42
CA LEU A 582 -6.88 32.20 -13.43
C LEU A 582 -7.83 33.22 -14.10
N ARG A 583 -7.46 33.74 -15.27
CA ARG A 583 -8.35 34.60 -16.07
C ARG A 583 -9.60 33.85 -16.54
N MET A 584 -9.44 32.61 -17.01
CA MET A 584 -10.56 31.74 -17.39
C MET A 584 -11.46 31.43 -16.18
N ARG A 585 -10.88 31.05 -15.03
CA ARG A 585 -11.57 30.81 -13.76
C ARG A 585 -12.41 32.02 -13.36
N LYS A 586 -11.87 33.23 -13.46
CA LYS A 586 -12.62 34.46 -13.18
C LYS A 586 -13.87 34.62 -14.05
N ASN A 587 -13.80 34.26 -15.33
CA ASN A 587 -14.94 34.30 -16.24
C ASN A 587 -15.98 33.24 -15.89
N LEU A 588 -15.55 32.03 -15.53
CA LEU A 588 -16.44 30.96 -15.06
C LEU A 588 -17.14 31.33 -13.74
N LEU A 589 -16.41 31.92 -12.78
CA LEU A 589 -16.96 32.36 -11.49
C LEU A 589 -18.03 33.47 -11.66
N LYS A 590 -17.87 34.37 -12.64
CA LYS A 590 -18.89 35.37 -12.96
C LYS A 590 -20.20 34.73 -13.45
N LEU A 591 -20.12 33.63 -14.19
CA LEU A 591 -21.29 32.90 -14.69
C LEU A 591 -22.14 32.33 -13.54
N VAL A 592 -21.48 31.83 -12.49
CA VAL A 592 -22.12 31.35 -11.25
C VAL A 592 -22.35 32.46 -10.21
N ARG A 593 -22.04 33.72 -10.53
CA ARG A 593 -22.19 34.91 -9.67
C ARG A 593 -21.38 34.87 -8.37
N VAL A 594 -20.26 34.15 -8.35
CA VAL A 594 -19.34 34.08 -7.21
C VAL A 594 -18.15 35.04 -7.42
N LYS A 595 -17.73 35.73 -6.37
CA LYS A 595 -16.56 36.64 -6.44
C LYS A 595 -15.26 35.82 -6.43
N GLU A 596 -14.26 36.29 -7.17
CA GLU A 596 -12.96 35.63 -7.35
C GLU A 596 -12.24 35.26 -6.04
N PHE A 597 -12.31 36.15 -5.05
CA PHE A 597 -11.64 36.00 -3.75
C PHE A 597 -12.60 35.60 -2.62
N ALA A 598 -13.82 35.18 -2.96
CA ALA A 598 -14.73 34.66 -1.94
C ALA A 598 -14.15 33.36 -1.34
N PRO A 599 -14.30 33.12 -0.04
CA PRO A 599 -13.83 31.87 0.59
C PRO A 599 -14.48 30.64 -0.06
N GLU A 600 -15.76 30.77 -0.42
CA GLU A 600 -16.52 29.75 -1.15
C GLU A 600 -16.02 29.50 -2.58
N ALA A 601 -15.14 30.34 -3.15
CA ALA A 601 -14.55 30.14 -4.48
C ALA A 601 -13.22 29.40 -4.43
N GLN A 602 -12.58 29.30 -3.26
CA GLN A 602 -11.29 28.65 -3.09
C GLN A 602 -11.46 27.13 -3.22
N PHE A 603 -10.55 26.50 -3.97
CA PHE A 603 -10.45 25.04 -3.98
C PHE A 603 -9.86 24.63 -2.63
N GLN A 604 -10.58 23.77 -1.93
CA GLN A 604 -10.09 23.05 -0.77
C GLN A 604 -10.16 21.59 -1.16
N ASP A 605 -9.06 20.86 -0.98
CA ASP A 605 -9.04 19.42 -1.21
C ASP A 605 -10.17 18.80 -0.37
N PRO A 606 -11.21 18.22 -1.00
CA PRO A 606 -12.35 17.68 -0.26
C PRO A 606 -11.95 16.45 0.56
N CYS A 607 -10.81 15.82 0.25
CA CYS A 607 -10.40 14.58 0.86
C CYS A 607 -9.48 14.84 2.06
N ALA A 608 -10.03 14.67 3.26
CA ALA A 608 -9.21 14.51 4.45
C ALA A 608 -8.50 13.14 4.38
N SER A 609 -7.20 13.10 4.10
CA SER A 609 -6.43 11.86 4.01
C SER A 609 -5.96 11.39 5.38
N PHE A 610 -6.13 10.10 5.67
CA PHE A 610 -5.38 9.44 6.72
C PHE A 610 -4.85 8.11 6.19
N THR A 611 -3.53 7.97 6.23
CA THR A 611 -2.84 6.75 5.84
C THR A 611 -2.55 5.93 7.10
N LEU A 612 -3.13 4.74 7.19
CA LEU A 612 -2.74 3.74 8.17
C LEU A 612 -1.47 3.03 7.66
N PRO A 613 -0.32 3.21 8.30
CA PRO A 613 0.93 2.63 7.81
C PRO A 613 1.02 1.12 8.09
N ASN A 614 1.89 0.43 7.35
CA ASN A 614 2.36 -0.93 7.66
C ASN A 614 1.26 -2.00 7.80
N VAL A 615 0.21 -1.95 6.97
CA VAL A 615 -0.88 -2.93 7.04
C VAL A 615 -0.49 -4.21 6.33
N ILE A 616 -0.47 -5.30 7.09
CA ILE A 616 -0.01 -6.62 6.63
C ILE A 616 -1.19 -7.54 6.31
N CYS A 617 -1.18 -8.14 5.12
CA CYS A 617 -2.14 -9.17 4.75
C CYS A 617 -1.84 -10.49 5.49
N SER A 618 -2.82 -11.03 6.20
CA SER A 618 -2.68 -12.30 6.96
C SER A 618 -2.49 -13.57 6.11
N TYR A 619 -2.66 -13.48 4.79
CA TYR A 619 -2.54 -14.61 3.87
C TYR A 619 -1.32 -14.52 2.96
N CYS A 620 -1.27 -13.50 2.09
CA CYS A 620 -0.14 -13.33 1.17
C CYS A 620 1.05 -12.57 1.78
N ASN A 621 0.92 -12.06 3.01
CA ASN A 621 1.98 -11.33 3.73
C ASN A 621 2.46 -10.03 3.06
N ASP A 622 1.71 -9.52 2.08
CA ASP A 622 1.90 -8.19 1.50
C ASP A 622 1.76 -7.11 2.58
N CYS A 623 2.70 -6.15 2.61
CA CYS A 623 2.74 -5.05 3.55
C CYS A 623 2.60 -3.74 2.79
N ARG A 624 1.53 -2.99 3.06
CA ARG A 624 1.25 -1.72 2.39
C ARG A 624 0.61 -0.71 3.34
N ASP A 625 0.81 0.54 3.02
CA ASP A 625 0.08 1.64 3.66
C ASP A 625 -1.33 1.76 3.05
N LEU A 626 -2.33 2.01 3.88
CA LEU A 626 -3.74 2.14 3.47
C LEU A 626 -4.22 3.58 3.68
N ASP A 627 -4.48 4.33 2.61
CA ASP A 627 -5.21 5.60 2.73
C ASP A 627 -6.70 5.32 2.82
N LEU A 628 -7.23 5.45 4.05
CA LEU A 628 -8.60 5.05 4.39
C LEU A 628 -9.67 5.91 3.72
N CYS A 629 -9.29 7.07 3.18
CA CYS A 629 -10.20 8.02 2.56
C CYS A 629 -10.07 8.04 1.03
N ARG A 630 -8.89 7.72 0.49
CA ARG A 630 -8.60 7.83 -0.94
C ARG A 630 -8.56 6.50 -1.68
N ASP A 631 -8.19 5.40 -1.02
CA ASP A 631 -8.07 4.10 -1.66
C ASP A 631 -9.46 3.56 -2.03
N SER A 632 -9.73 3.47 -3.34
CA SER A 632 -11.00 2.97 -3.88
C SER A 632 -11.28 1.53 -3.49
N THR A 633 -10.24 0.72 -3.20
CA THR A 633 -10.40 -0.65 -2.72
C THR A 633 -10.96 -0.73 -1.29
N LEU A 634 -10.95 0.38 -0.56
CA LEU A 634 -11.42 0.49 0.83
C LEU A 634 -12.82 1.11 0.97
N GLN A 635 -13.46 1.50 -0.15
CA GLN A 635 -14.81 2.08 -0.14
C GLN A 635 -15.90 1.08 0.29
N GLY A 636 -15.62 -0.23 0.21
CA GLY A 636 -16.51 -1.27 0.73
C GLY A 636 -16.43 -1.44 2.25
N GLN A 637 -17.42 -2.11 2.84
CA GLN A 637 -17.40 -2.53 4.25
C GLN A 637 -16.35 -3.62 4.55
N GLU A 638 -15.75 -4.21 3.52
CA GLU A 638 -14.73 -5.25 3.67
C GLU A 638 -13.44 -4.81 2.96
N TRP A 639 -12.50 -4.30 3.74
CA TRP A 639 -11.15 -4.03 3.27
C TRP A 639 -10.45 -5.32 2.89
N ARG A 640 -9.86 -5.34 1.69
CA ARG A 640 -9.20 -6.53 1.13
C ARG A 640 -7.78 -6.20 0.69
N CYS A 641 -6.93 -7.22 0.70
CA CYS A 641 -5.61 -7.13 0.11
C CYS A 641 -5.71 -6.78 -1.38
N ALA A 642 -4.95 -5.77 -1.82
CA ALA A 642 -4.95 -5.29 -3.20
C ALA A 642 -4.26 -6.26 -4.18
N VAL A 643 -3.47 -7.21 -3.66
CA VAL A 643 -2.85 -8.25 -4.49
C VAL A 643 -3.95 -9.07 -5.19
N PRO A 644 -4.02 -9.06 -6.53
CA PRO A 644 -5.17 -9.60 -7.29
C PRO A 644 -5.44 -11.09 -7.00
N GLN A 645 -4.39 -11.89 -6.85
CA GLN A 645 -4.47 -13.32 -6.54
C GLN A 645 -4.81 -13.61 -5.06
N CYS A 646 -4.68 -12.64 -4.18
CA CYS A 646 -4.93 -12.81 -2.76
C CYS A 646 -6.40 -12.49 -2.41
N GLY A 647 -6.79 -11.21 -2.53
CA GLY A 647 -8.13 -10.71 -2.18
C GLY A 647 -8.60 -11.04 -0.76
N GLN A 648 -7.68 -11.42 0.13
CA GLN A 648 -7.95 -11.79 1.53
C GLN A 648 -8.51 -10.57 2.26
N PRO A 649 -9.66 -10.71 2.96
CA PRO A 649 -10.17 -9.63 3.81
C PRO A 649 -9.24 -9.40 5.01
N TYR A 650 -8.98 -8.14 5.32
CA TYR A 650 -8.25 -7.77 6.53
C TYR A 650 -9.12 -8.03 7.78
N HIS A 651 -8.47 -8.36 8.89
CA HIS A 651 -9.17 -8.67 10.13
C HIS A 651 -9.73 -7.39 10.75
N ARG A 652 -11.05 -7.23 10.74
CA ARG A 652 -11.74 -5.98 11.14
C ARG A 652 -11.35 -5.51 12.54
N GLU A 653 -11.35 -6.41 13.52
CA GLU A 653 -10.96 -6.08 14.91
C GLU A 653 -9.50 -5.62 15.02
N GLN A 654 -8.59 -6.16 14.19
CA GLN A 654 -7.18 -5.74 14.20
C GLN A 654 -7.03 -4.34 13.59
N MET A 655 -7.80 -4.05 12.54
CA MET A 655 -7.82 -2.72 11.92
C MET A 655 -8.41 -1.69 12.86
N GLU A 656 -9.53 -2.00 13.51
CA GLU A 656 -10.15 -1.14 14.52
C GLU A 656 -9.19 -0.87 15.69
N ASN A 657 -8.50 -1.90 16.20
CA ASN A 657 -7.51 -1.75 17.27
C ASN A 657 -6.33 -0.87 16.85
N ALA A 658 -5.79 -1.06 15.63
CA ALA A 658 -4.71 -0.21 15.11
C ALA A 658 -5.13 1.27 15.04
N LEU A 659 -6.36 1.56 14.60
CA LEU A 659 -6.89 2.92 14.57
C LEU A 659 -7.14 3.50 15.97
N LEU A 660 -7.61 2.67 16.90
CA LEU A 660 -7.79 3.05 18.30
C LEU A 660 -6.46 3.45 18.95
N GLN A 661 -5.38 2.71 18.67
CA GLN A 661 -4.04 3.03 19.16
C GLN A 661 -3.59 4.40 18.62
N VAL A 662 -3.75 4.65 17.33
CA VAL A 662 -3.45 5.96 16.69
C VAL A 662 -4.27 7.10 17.32
N VAL A 663 -5.57 6.91 17.53
CA VAL A 663 -6.45 7.95 18.10
C VAL A 663 -6.04 8.29 19.53
N ARG A 664 -5.85 7.27 20.38
CA ARG A 664 -5.40 7.47 21.76
C ARG A 664 -4.03 8.14 21.83
N GLN A 665 -3.15 7.78 20.90
CA GLN A 665 -1.84 8.40 20.78
C GLN A 665 -1.95 9.88 20.45
N ARG A 666 -2.76 10.24 19.46
CA ARG A 666 -2.99 11.65 19.08
C ARG A 666 -3.65 12.46 20.18
N GLU A 667 -4.65 11.90 20.85
CA GLU A 667 -5.29 12.52 22.02
C GLU A 667 -4.25 12.85 23.09
N ARG A 668 -3.39 11.88 23.42
CA ARG A 668 -2.39 12.09 24.45
C ARG A 668 -1.30 13.08 24.03
N LEU A 669 -0.79 13.00 22.80
CA LEU A 669 0.16 13.99 22.27
C LEU A 669 -0.42 15.41 22.31
N TYR A 670 -1.72 15.55 22.05
CA TYR A 670 -2.41 16.82 22.18
C TYR A 670 -2.47 17.32 23.64
N HIS A 671 -2.59 16.43 24.63
CA HIS A 671 -2.56 16.84 26.04
C HIS A 671 -1.15 17.13 26.57
N LEU A 672 -0.13 16.42 26.06
CA LEU A 672 1.28 16.58 26.45
C LEU A 672 2.02 17.66 25.66
N GLN A 673 1.36 18.30 24.70
CA GLN A 673 2.00 19.24 23.79
C GLN A 673 2.63 20.45 24.50
N ASP A 674 3.65 21.00 23.85
CA ASP A 674 4.25 22.26 24.25
C ASP A 674 3.28 23.44 24.20
N LEU A 675 3.53 24.39 25.09
CA LEU A 675 2.91 25.71 25.05
C LEU A 675 3.86 26.72 24.40
N VAL A 676 3.36 27.53 23.47
CA VAL A 676 4.14 28.53 22.73
C VAL A 676 3.64 29.93 23.05
N CYS A 677 4.57 30.86 23.29
CA CYS A 677 4.21 32.25 23.57
C CYS A 677 3.66 32.94 22.31
N LEU A 678 2.53 33.63 22.44
CA LEU A 678 1.91 34.39 21.34
C LEU A 678 2.79 35.52 20.81
N ARG A 679 3.65 36.09 21.66
CA ARG A 679 4.42 37.29 21.34
C ARG A 679 5.79 36.97 20.75
N CYS A 680 6.60 36.17 21.45
CA CYS A 680 7.95 35.84 21.01
C CYS A 680 8.06 34.49 20.28
N ARG A 681 6.98 33.70 20.21
CA ARG A 681 6.93 32.35 19.61
C ARG A 681 7.89 31.33 20.24
N GLN A 682 8.43 31.64 21.42
CA GLN A 682 9.27 30.71 22.18
C GLN A 682 8.40 29.69 22.91
N VAL A 683 8.93 28.47 23.02
CA VAL A 683 8.33 27.38 23.81
C VAL A 683 8.45 27.72 25.29
N LYS A 684 7.40 27.40 26.07
CA LYS A 684 7.34 27.60 27.51
C LYS A 684 8.34 26.66 28.18
N ALA A 685 9.42 27.23 28.70
CA ALA A 685 10.45 26.46 29.40
C ALA A 685 10.07 26.09 30.85
N ALA A 686 9.34 26.97 31.56
CA ALA A 686 9.00 26.75 32.97
C ALA A 686 7.59 26.18 33.12
N HIS A 687 7.40 25.08 33.85
CA HIS A 687 6.09 24.41 33.97
C HIS A 687 4.98 25.30 34.57
N LEU A 688 5.29 26.07 35.61
CA LEU A 688 4.29 26.82 36.39
C LEU A 688 4.07 28.27 35.92
N SER A 689 4.89 28.82 35.03
CA SER A 689 4.76 30.23 34.63
C SER A 689 3.51 30.44 33.78
N GLU A 690 2.58 31.29 34.21
CA GLU A 690 1.38 31.64 33.44
C GLU A 690 1.67 32.54 32.24
N GLN A 691 2.73 33.34 32.33
CA GLN A 691 3.14 34.29 31.31
C GLN A 691 4.60 34.07 30.93
N CYS A 692 4.90 34.32 29.66
CA CYS A 692 6.27 34.27 29.17
C CYS A 692 7.10 35.40 29.81
N SER A 693 8.43 35.25 29.84
CA SER A 693 9.35 36.31 30.27
C SER A 693 9.16 37.64 29.50
N CYS A 694 8.63 37.58 28.27
CA CYS A 694 8.27 38.76 27.48
C CYS A 694 6.87 39.36 27.81
N GLY A 695 6.19 38.84 28.83
CA GLY A 695 4.82 39.19 29.22
C GLY A 695 3.72 38.64 28.30
N GLY A 696 4.07 37.83 27.28
CA GLY A 696 3.10 37.24 26.37
C GLY A 696 2.41 36.01 26.96
N ALA A 697 1.09 35.89 26.74
CA ALA A 697 0.35 34.69 27.08
C ALA A 697 0.78 33.49 26.20
N PHE A 698 0.59 32.29 26.72
CA PHE A 698 0.88 31.05 26.02
C PHE A 698 -0.36 30.49 25.34
N ARG A 699 -0.15 29.72 24.27
CA ARG A 699 -1.17 28.90 23.61
C ARG A 699 -0.61 27.51 23.33
N CYS A 700 -1.50 26.55 23.09
CA CYS A 700 -1.13 25.23 22.58
C CYS A 700 -0.40 25.37 21.23
N LYS A 701 0.61 24.52 21.00
CA LYS A 701 1.37 24.45 19.74
C LYS A 701 0.48 24.00 18.58
N GLU A 702 -0.33 22.97 18.81
CA GLU A 702 -1.44 22.54 17.97
C GLU A 702 -2.73 23.18 18.47
N GLU A 703 -3.45 23.86 17.57
CA GLU A 703 -4.73 24.46 17.89
C GLU A 703 -5.83 23.40 18.00
N SER A 704 -6.78 23.58 18.93
CA SER A 704 -7.89 22.66 19.13
C SER A 704 -8.71 22.40 17.87
N SER A 705 -8.89 23.41 17.02
CA SER A 705 -9.59 23.29 15.73
C SER A 705 -8.92 22.28 14.78
N GLN A 706 -7.58 22.26 14.76
CA GLN A 706 -6.80 21.33 13.93
C GLN A 706 -6.88 19.91 14.48
N PHE A 707 -6.70 19.74 15.80
CA PHE A 707 -6.86 18.44 16.47
C PHE A 707 -8.26 17.85 16.23
N LEU A 708 -9.32 18.63 16.49
CA LEU A 708 -10.70 18.20 16.26
C LEU A 708 -10.99 17.88 14.80
N SER A 709 -10.38 18.62 13.85
CA SER A 709 -10.53 18.31 12.42
C SER A 709 -9.94 16.95 12.06
N LYS A 710 -8.78 16.59 12.64
CA LYS A 710 -8.16 15.28 12.49
C LYS A 710 -9.02 14.17 13.12
N MET A 711 -9.58 14.41 14.30
CA MET A 711 -10.48 13.45 14.97
C MET A 711 -11.76 13.19 14.18
N ARG A 712 -12.32 14.20 13.51
CA ARG A 712 -13.48 14.02 12.61
C ARG A 712 -13.21 13.07 11.45
N VAL A 713 -11.96 12.98 10.97
CA VAL A 713 -11.59 12.01 9.93
C VAL A 713 -11.79 10.59 10.47
N PHE A 714 -11.29 10.30 11.68
CA PHE A 714 -11.49 9.00 12.32
C PHE A 714 -12.96 8.71 12.59
N LEU A 715 -13.77 9.72 12.97
CA LEU A 715 -15.20 9.54 13.14
C LEU A 715 -15.87 9.10 11.83
N ASN A 716 -15.57 9.75 10.71
CA ASN A 716 -16.12 9.39 9.42
C ASN A 716 -15.71 7.97 8.99
N VAL A 717 -14.45 7.60 9.22
CA VAL A 717 -13.95 6.24 8.97
C VAL A 717 -14.71 5.23 9.86
N ALA A 718 -14.85 5.52 11.16
CA ALA A 718 -15.54 4.65 12.10
C ALA A 718 -17.01 4.41 11.71
N VAL A 719 -17.73 5.46 11.34
CA VAL A 719 -19.13 5.37 10.89
C VAL A 719 -19.25 4.60 9.58
N SER A 720 -18.42 4.94 8.58
CA SER A 720 -18.45 4.28 7.26
C SER A 720 -18.15 2.77 7.35
N GLN A 721 -17.24 2.40 8.25
CA GLN A 721 -16.82 1.02 8.45
C GLN A 721 -17.59 0.30 9.56
N LYS A 722 -18.47 0.97 10.31
CA LYS A 722 -19.16 0.41 11.49
C LYS A 722 -18.18 -0.14 12.53
N PHE A 723 -17.17 0.64 12.88
CA PHE A 723 -16.28 0.38 14.00
C PHE A 723 -16.85 1.04 15.26
N GLU A 724 -17.63 0.28 16.02
CA GLU A 724 -18.41 0.79 17.17
C GLU A 724 -17.48 1.34 18.26
N LEU A 725 -16.40 0.62 18.59
CA LEU A 725 -15.49 1.04 19.67
C LEU A 725 -14.68 2.27 19.27
N LEU A 726 -14.22 2.32 18.00
CA LEU A 726 -13.55 3.51 17.48
C LEU A 726 -14.49 4.72 17.43
N GLN A 727 -15.74 4.51 17.03
CA GLN A 727 -16.75 5.56 17.00
C GLN A 727 -17.00 6.13 18.40
N ASP A 728 -17.23 5.28 19.39
CA ASP A 728 -17.51 5.70 20.78
C ASP A 728 -16.34 6.52 21.35
N VAL A 729 -15.10 6.05 21.19
CA VAL A 729 -13.91 6.75 21.68
C VAL A 729 -13.74 8.10 21.02
N VAL A 730 -13.87 8.18 19.69
CA VAL A 730 -13.70 9.45 18.96
C VAL A 730 -14.84 10.42 19.27
N GLN A 731 -16.08 9.94 19.43
CA GLN A 731 -17.20 10.79 19.84
C GLN A 731 -16.96 11.36 21.24
N TRP A 732 -16.49 10.54 22.19
CA TRP A 732 -16.16 11.01 23.53
C TRP A 732 -15.08 12.11 23.50
N ILE A 733 -14.01 11.93 22.74
CA ILE A 733 -12.95 12.95 22.55
C ILE A 733 -13.51 14.24 21.95
N LEU A 734 -14.46 14.15 21.01
CA LEU A 734 -15.07 15.32 20.37
C LEU A 734 -16.09 16.06 21.26
N GLU A 735 -16.70 15.38 22.23
CA GLU A 735 -17.67 15.93 23.17
C GLU A 735 -17.02 16.65 24.36
N VAL A 736 -15.86 16.16 24.81
CA VAL A 736 -15.05 16.79 25.86
C VAL A 736 -14.42 18.08 25.29
N ARG A 737 -15.20 19.16 25.31
CA ARG A 737 -14.73 20.55 25.14
C ARG A 737 -14.05 21.05 26.41
#